data_AF-A0A7X3QCX5-F1
#
_entry.id   AF-A0A7X3QCX5-F1
#
_cell.length_a   1.000
_cell.length_b   1.000
_cell.length_c   1.000
_cell.angle_alpha   90.00
_cell.angle_beta   90.00
_cell.angle_gamma   90.00
#
_symmetry.space_group_name_H-M   'P 1'
#
loop_
_entity.id
_entity.type
_entity.pdbx_description
1 polymer ?
#
loop_
_entity_poly.entity_id
_entity_poly.type
_entity_poly.pdbx_seq_one_letter_code
_entity_poly.pdbx_strand_id
1 'polypeptide(L)'
;ARMRRMQQEGGYYVGVDIGGTFTDCAIIDAAGEITTGKVPTTPTDLADGFFGAIDAAAAGLGLDAERVLAASTKLAHGTTAGTNALVTGQIARVALLTTRGHPDAIRIMNDMGRALGASVEEQLDWSISSRPEPIVPRRQVFEITERVDYAGDVVVALREDDVESTLTGFAEQGIEAVAVAFLWSFANPAHEIRTREIIQRRFPDLYVSCSHEVAPRISSYQRTTATVMNAQIGPLMRAYIDRIADGARLRGYEGPLLMAQCDGGLLPADAARELPVGTLQSGPVGGIAGAAKASPAVDDPDVIVADMGGTTFDVGAFSEGVLRRRNESVIERHLTHLRKVDIESVGAGGGSIAWLDRESGVLRVGPHSAGADPGPICYGRGGTQVTVTDADLVLGVLNPDRPLAGGLRLDVEAARQAIAELGEQVGLDTLRCAAGIVEIVDRRMEDLLRRVTIQAGRDPRRFSLWAYGGASAAHVGLFARGLGVKRVLIPLGETASVWSACGCALLDQQRRYETSTFLKTPFDLDTLRAQLAQLERQARDYAGLLGLEDGEFVLERSGDLKYALQVFEVETPLPDGPIDGAWAERLIAAFEHGYADRFGPGTGYAAAGVTLTALRVVVRSTGETPALRRPPNAPGASAAPPRPPNRLWEG
;
A
#
# COMPACT_ATOMS: atom_id res chain seq x y z
N ALA A 1 28.69 24.74 6.08
CA ALA A 1 28.06 26.07 6.24
C ALA A 1 26.57 26.08 5.88
N ARG A 2 26.16 25.45 4.75
CA ARG A 2 24.74 25.29 4.34
C ARG A 2 23.90 24.48 5.35
N MET A 3 24.40 23.34 5.83
CA MET A 3 23.74 22.55 6.90
C MET A 3 23.63 23.29 8.25
N ARG A 4 24.58 24.19 8.58
CA ARG A 4 24.51 25.00 9.82
C ARG A 4 23.56 26.20 9.70
N ARG A 5 23.20 26.63 8.48
CA ARG A 5 22.18 27.67 8.24
C ARG A 5 20.77 27.09 8.27
N MET A 6 20.58 25.86 7.76
CA MET A 6 19.31 25.11 7.89
C MET A 6 18.95 24.74 9.34
N GLN A 7 19.93 24.73 10.25
CA GLN A 7 19.68 24.55 11.68
C GLN A 7 19.16 25.81 12.40
N GLN A 8 19.18 26.99 11.76
CA GLN A 8 18.70 28.25 12.37
C GLN A 8 17.35 28.75 11.83
N GLU A 9 16.88 28.23 10.70
CA GLU A 9 15.51 28.38 10.19
C GLU A 9 14.96 26.96 9.98
N GLY A 10 14.21 26.44 10.95
CA GLY A 10 13.82 25.02 11.02
C GLY A 10 13.11 24.54 9.74
N GLY A 11 13.62 23.47 9.13
CA GLY A 11 13.05 22.92 7.90
C GLY A 11 11.73 22.19 8.13
N TYR A 12 10.89 22.15 7.10
CA TYR A 12 9.60 21.47 7.10
C TYR A 12 9.68 20.05 6.50
N TYR A 13 8.88 19.14 7.05
CA TYR A 13 8.64 17.81 6.49
C TYR A 13 7.19 17.76 6.02
N VAL A 14 7.01 17.76 4.71
CA VAL A 14 5.69 17.82 4.09
C VAL A 14 5.32 16.43 3.59
N GLY A 15 4.19 15.91 4.03
CA GLY A 15 3.60 14.68 3.54
C GLY A 15 2.25 14.97 2.92
N VAL A 16 1.98 14.43 1.74
CA VAL A 16 0.69 14.56 1.05
C VAL A 16 0.17 13.19 0.67
N ASP A 17 -1.08 12.89 0.99
CA ASP A 17 -1.77 11.67 0.58
C ASP A 17 -2.98 11.99 -0.30
N ILE A 18 -3.02 11.41 -1.50
CA ILE A 18 -4.16 11.54 -2.41
C ILE A 18 -5.03 10.29 -2.30
N GLY A 19 -6.12 10.43 -1.54
CA GLY A 19 -7.19 9.44 -1.44
C GLY A 19 -8.31 9.65 -2.47
N GLY A 20 -9.32 8.77 -2.42
CA GLY A 20 -10.46 8.84 -3.33
C GLY A 20 -11.43 10.01 -3.08
N THR A 21 -11.58 10.45 -1.83
CA THR A 21 -12.52 11.51 -1.43
C THR A 21 -11.82 12.85 -1.20
N PHE A 22 -10.70 12.83 -0.49
CA PHE A 22 -9.95 14.02 -0.09
C PHE A 22 -8.46 13.84 -0.38
N THR A 23 -7.79 14.98 -0.60
CA THR A 23 -6.34 15.09 -0.60
C THR A 23 -5.90 15.74 0.70
N ASP A 24 -5.03 15.03 1.41
CA ASP A 24 -4.62 15.34 2.77
C ASP A 24 -3.15 15.78 2.77
N CYS A 25 -2.83 16.81 3.54
CA CYS A 25 -1.48 17.32 3.72
C CYS A 25 -1.16 17.45 5.21
N ALA A 26 0.06 17.07 5.58
CA ALA A 26 0.63 17.30 6.89
C ALA A 26 2.00 17.99 6.74
N ILE A 27 2.16 19.13 7.41
CA ILE A 27 3.44 19.82 7.54
C ILE A 27 3.93 19.61 8.97
N ILE A 28 5.08 18.97 9.12
CA ILE A 28 5.75 18.79 10.42
C ILE A 28 6.94 19.74 10.49
N ASP A 29 6.99 20.57 11.53
CA ASP A 29 8.11 21.46 11.77
C ASP A 29 9.26 20.79 12.54
N ALA A 30 10.37 21.52 12.72
CA ALA A 30 11.53 21.02 13.47
C ALA A 30 11.25 20.78 14.97
N ALA A 31 10.18 21.36 15.53
CA ALA A 31 9.74 21.11 16.90
C ALA A 31 8.82 19.87 17.01
N GLY A 32 8.43 19.28 15.89
CA GLY A 32 7.53 18.14 15.83
C GLY A 32 6.05 18.53 15.92
N GLU A 33 5.71 19.81 15.70
CA GLU A 33 4.32 20.28 15.57
C GLU A 33 3.77 19.95 14.20
N ILE A 34 2.51 19.54 14.15
CA ILE A 34 1.82 19.13 12.92
C ILE A 34 0.79 20.20 12.55
N THR A 35 0.89 20.73 11.34
CA THR A 35 -0.17 21.53 10.72
C THR A 35 -0.78 20.77 9.56
N THR A 36 -2.11 20.75 9.51
CA THR A 36 -2.88 19.89 8.60
C THR A 36 -3.60 20.71 7.55
N GLY A 37 -3.68 20.17 6.33
CA GLY A 37 -4.46 20.71 5.22
C GLY A 37 -5.30 19.61 4.60
N LYS A 38 -6.53 19.93 4.20
CA LYS A 38 -7.45 18.96 3.60
C LYS A 38 -8.31 19.64 2.57
N VAL A 39 -8.30 19.13 1.35
CA VAL A 39 -9.10 19.63 0.23
C VAL A 39 -9.80 18.47 -0.47
N PRO A 40 -10.93 18.70 -1.16
CA PRO A 40 -11.53 17.68 -2.01
C PRO A 40 -10.53 17.21 -3.08
N THR A 41 -10.49 15.91 -3.37
CA THR A 41 -9.66 15.39 -4.47
C THR A 41 -10.18 15.94 -5.80
N THR A 42 -9.27 16.27 -6.72
CA THR A 42 -9.55 16.76 -8.08
C THR A 42 -9.24 15.65 -9.11
N PRO A 43 -10.20 14.76 -9.45
CA PRO A 43 -9.90 13.57 -10.27
C PRO A 43 -9.38 13.89 -11.68
N THR A 44 -9.77 15.03 -12.23
CA THR A 44 -9.30 15.50 -13.54
C THR A 44 -7.86 15.97 -13.52
N ASP A 45 -7.37 16.41 -12.35
CA ASP A 45 -6.02 16.94 -12.20
C ASP A 45 -5.50 16.73 -10.77
N LEU A 46 -4.88 15.57 -10.53
CA LEU A 46 -4.41 15.21 -9.21
C LEU A 46 -3.29 16.12 -8.70
N ALA A 47 -2.53 16.76 -9.59
CA ALA A 47 -1.48 17.70 -9.20
C ALA A 47 -2.07 18.98 -8.59
N ASP A 48 -3.22 19.44 -9.08
CA ASP A 48 -3.89 20.62 -8.51
C ASP A 48 -4.38 20.35 -7.08
N GLY A 49 -4.93 19.16 -6.82
CA GLY A 49 -5.33 18.72 -5.49
C GLY A 49 -4.13 18.59 -4.54
N PHE A 50 -3.00 18.08 -5.05
CA PHE A 50 -1.73 17.99 -4.30
C PHE A 50 -1.27 19.36 -3.81
N PHE A 51 -1.17 20.35 -4.70
CA PHE A 51 -0.71 21.70 -4.31
C PHE A 51 -1.77 22.45 -3.49
N GLY A 52 -3.06 22.27 -3.79
CA GLY A 52 -4.15 22.87 -3.00
C GLY A 52 -4.17 22.39 -1.54
N ALA A 53 -3.81 21.13 -1.29
CA ALA A 53 -3.67 20.62 0.08
C ALA A 53 -2.49 21.26 0.82
N ILE A 54 -1.36 21.49 0.12
CA ILE A 54 -0.20 22.20 0.67
C ILE A 54 -0.56 23.67 0.95
N ASP A 55 -1.27 24.34 0.05
CA ASP A 55 -1.75 25.71 0.25
C ASP A 55 -2.63 25.82 1.50
N ALA A 56 -3.56 24.87 1.70
CA ALA A 56 -4.42 24.81 2.87
C ALA A 56 -3.63 24.61 4.17
N ALA A 57 -2.64 23.72 4.18
CA ALA A 57 -1.78 23.49 5.34
C ALA A 57 -0.86 24.71 5.63
N ALA A 58 -0.28 25.31 4.59
CA ALA A 58 0.57 26.48 4.70
C ALA A 58 -0.18 27.71 5.25
N ALA A 59 -1.45 27.88 4.84
CA ALA A 59 -2.32 28.92 5.40
C ALA A 59 -2.53 28.76 6.91
N GLY A 60 -2.58 27.52 7.42
CA GLY A 60 -2.62 27.21 8.86
C GLY A 60 -1.38 27.69 9.62
N LEU A 61 -0.23 27.80 8.95
CA LEU A 61 1.01 28.39 9.48
C LEU A 61 1.09 29.92 9.29
N GLY A 62 0.12 30.53 8.59
CA GLY A 62 0.21 31.93 8.17
C GLY A 62 1.29 32.17 7.11
N LEU A 63 1.63 31.15 6.33
CA LEU A 63 2.63 31.18 5.26
C LEU A 63 1.97 30.89 3.90
N ASP A 64 2.67 31.21 2.83
CA ASP A 64 2.35 30.71 1.49
C ASP A 64 3.03 29.35 1.26
N ALA A 65 2.51 28.56 0.32
CA ALA A 65 3.08 27.25 0.01
C ALA A 65 4.49 27.34 -0.57
N GLU A 66 4.82 28.41 -1.32
CA GLU A 66 6.15 28.60 -1.90
C GLU A 66 7.23 28.73 -0.81
N ARG A 67 6.97 29.48 0.28
CA ARG A 67 7.90 29.58 1.40
C ARG A 67 8.03 28.28 2.17
N VAL A 68 6.93 27.56 2.37
CA VAL A 68 6.97 26.23 3.01
C VAL A 68 7.81 25.28 2.16
N LEU A 69 7.57 25.20 0.86
CA LEU A 69 8.27 24.33 -0.08
C LEU A 69 9.76 24.70 -0.19
N ALA A 70 10.09 25.99 -0.30
CA ALA A 70 11.47 26.46 -0.32
C ALA A 70 12.25 26.13 0.97
N ALA A 71 11.56 26.09 2.11
CA ALA A 71 12.13 25.71 3.41
C ALA A 71 11.96 24.21 3.75
N SER A 72 11.41 23.40 2.85
CA SER A 72 11.15 21.99 3.12
C SER A 72 12.41 21.15 2.99
N THR A 73 12.71 20.36 4.02
CA THR A 73 13.73 19.31 3.99
C THR A 73 13.25 18.10 3.21
N LYS A 74 11.95 17.77 3.32
CA LYS A 74 11.35 16.57 2.74
C LYS A 74 9.98 16.88 2.15
N LEU A 75 9.72 16.39 0.95
CA LEU A 75 8.40 16.36 0.33
C LEU A 75 8.05 14.91 -0.05
N ALA A 76 7.20 14.30 0.76
CA ALA A 76 6.77 12.91 0.61
C ALA A 76 5.32 12.83 0.11
N HIS A 77 5.03 11.82 -0.72
CA HIS A 77 3.74 11.70 -1.36
C HIS A 77 3.25 10.25 -1.46
N GLY A 78 2.10 9.97 -0.84
CA GLY A 78 1.32 8.74 -1.03
C GLY A 78 0.14 8.96 -1.98
N THR A 79 -0.22 7.96 -2.75
CA THR A 79 -1.30 8.08 -3.73
C THR A 79 -2.04 6.77 -3.97
N THR A 80 -3.33 6.90 -4.24
CA THR A 80 -4.20 5.81 -4.72
C THR A 80 -4.36 5.80 -6.24
N ALA A 81 -3.71 6.72 -6.98
CA ALA A 81 -3.87 6.88 -8.43
C ALA A 81 -3.62 5.59 -9.23
N GLY A 82 -2.49 4.91 -8.98
CA GLY A 82 -2.18 3.65 -9.67
C GLY A 82 -3.15 2.52 -9.34
N THR A 83 -3.61 2.44 -8.09
CA THR A 83 -4.62 1.45 -7.68
C THR A 83 -5.96 1.74 -8.35
N ASN A 84 -6.40 2.99 -8.36
CA ASN A 84 -7.65 3.40 -8.99
C ASN A 84 -7.61 3.18 -10.51
N ALA A 85 -6.47 3.44 -11.16
CA ALA A 85 -6.28 3.17 -12.58
C ALA A 85 -6.52 1.69 -12.93
N LEU A 86 -5.92 0.77 -12.14
CA LEU A 86 -6.13 -0.67 -12.32
C LEU A 86 -7.59 -1.09 -12.09
N VAL A 87 -8.23 -0.59 -11.03
CA VAL A 87 -9.62 -0.93 -10.68
C VAL A 87 -10.63 -0.38 -11.70
N THR A 88 -10.44 0.85 -12.18
CA THR A 88 -11.34 1.50 -13.13
C THR A 88 -11.06 1.14 -14.60
N GLY A 89 -9.96 0.43 -14.86
CA GLY A 89 -9.50 0.09 -16.21
C GLY A 89 -8.94 1.29 -16.98
N GLN A 90 -8.62 2.40 -16.32
CA GLN A 90 -7.92 3.55 -16.90
C GLN A 90 -6.42 3.27 -17.02
N ILE A 91 -6.08 2.27 -17.83
CA ILE A 91 -4.74 1.71 -17.97
C ILE A 91 -4.25 1.79 -19.41
N ALA A 92 -2.93 1.88 -19.56
CA ALA A 92 -2.28 1.82 -20.86
C ALA A 92 -2.56 0.49 -21.55
N ARG A 93 -2.70 0.52 -22.87
CA ARG A 93 -2.77 -0.69 -23.68
C ARG A 93 -1.39 -1.34 -23.79
N VAL A 94 -1.24 -2.52 -23.19
CA VAL A 94 0.05 -3.22 -23.08
C VAL A 94 0.21 -4.35 -24.09
N ALA A 95 1.36 -4.44 -24.75
CA ALA A 95 1.82 -5.65 -25.43
C ALA A 95 2.69 -6.51 -24.49
N LEU A 96 2.36 -7.79 -24.33
CA LEU A 96 3.16 -8.75 -23.56
C LEU A 96 4.01 -9.58 -24.52
N LEU A 97 5.34 -9.47 -24.40
CA LEU A 97 6.30 -10.36 -25.07
C LEU A 97 6.71 -11.47 -24.11
N THR A 98 6.51 -12.71 -24.51
CA THR A 98 6.83 -13.88 -23.69
C THR A 98 7.52 -14.98 -24.50
N THR A 99 8.14 -15.92 -23.80
CA THR A 99 8.82 -17.07 -24.38
C THR A 99 7.85 -17.88 -25.24
N ARG A 100 8.26 -18.20 -26.47
CA ARG A 100 7.46 -19.06 -27.38
C ARG A 100 7.02 -20.36 -26.69
N GLY A 101 5.77 -20.74 -26.91
CA GLY A 101 5.09 -21.87 -26.27
C GLY A 101 4.47 -21.56 -24.91
N HIS A 102 4.60 -20.32 -24.39
CA HIS A 102 4.03 -19.91 -23.11
C HIS A 102 3.02 -18.73 -23.15
N PRO A 103 2.34 -18.41 -24.28
CA PRO A 103 1.47 -17.23 -24.36
C PRO A 103 0.21 -17.33 -23.48
N ASP A 104 -0.25 -18.56 -23.19
CA ASP A 104 -1.48 -18.80 -22.45
C ASP A 104 -1.28 -18.87 -20.93
N ALA A 105 -0.05 -18.71 -20.42
CA ALA A 105 0.22 -18.76 -18.99
C ALA A 105 -0.62 -17.73 -18.20
N ILE A 106 -0.75 -16.51 -18.72
CA ILE A 106 -1.57 -15.45 -18.13
C ILE A 106 -3.06 -15.80 -18.14
N ARG A 107 -3.55 -16.50 -19.17
CA ARG A 107 -4.96 -16.93 -19.26
C ARG A 107 -5.26 -18.14 -18.39
N ILE A 108 -4.29 -19.01 -18.18
CA ILE A 108 -4.41 -20.21 -17.34
C ILE A 108 -4.43 -19.84 -15.85
N MET A 109 -3.69 -18.79 -15.46
CA MET A 109 -3.65 -18.27 -14.08
C MET A 109 -3.26 -19.31 -13.01
N ASN A 110 -2.44 -20.30 -13.35
CA ASN A 110 -2.13 -21.45 -12.50
C ASN A 110 -3.39 -22.14 -11.90
N ASP A 111 -4.53 -22.07 -12.61
CA ASP A 111 -5.85 -22.53 -12.17
C ASP A 111 -6.42 -21.84 -10.91
N MET A 112 -5.76 -20.78 -10.42
CA MET A 112 -6.17 -20.06 -9.21
C MET A 112 -7.25 -19.00 -9.47
N GLY A 113 -7.47 -18.61 -10.72
CA GLY A 113 -8.33 -17.47 -11.08
C GLY A 113 -9.80 -17.60 -10.63
N ARG A 114 -10.30 -18.82 -10.40
CA ARG A 114 -11.67 -19.03 -9.90
C ARG A 114 -11.82 -18.78 -8.40
N ALA A 115 -10.77 -19.01 -7.63
CA ALA A 115 -10.80 -18.89 -6.18
C ALA A 115 -10.28 -17.54 -5.68
N LEU A 116 -9.26 -16.98 -6.34
CA LEU A 116 -8.62 -15.75 -5.89
C LEU A 116 -9.57 -14.56 -5.95
N GLY A 117 -9.73 -13.90 -4.81
CA GLY A 117 -10.59 -12.73 -4.62
C GLY A 117 -12.09 -13.00 -4.79
N ALA A 118 -12.50 -14.26 -4.92
CA ALA A 118 -13.90 -14.67 -4.98
C ALA A 118 -14.48 -14.80 -3.56
N SER A 119 -15.77 -14.54 -3.39
CA SER A 119 -16.47 -14.74 -2.12
C SER A 119 -16.48 -16.22 -1.72
N VAL A 120 -16.78 -16.52 -0.45
CA VAL A 120 -16.86 -17.92 0.00
C VAL A 120 -17.96 -18.66 -0.76
N GLU A 121 -19.08 -17.99 -1.05
CA GLU A 121 -20.17 -18.54 -1.84
C GLU A 121 -19.73 -18.85 -3.27
N GLU A 122 -19.02 -17.94 -3.95
CA GLU A 122 -18.46 -18.17 -5.29
C GLU A 122 -17.40 -19.29 -5.32
N GLN A 123 -16.68 -19.49 -4.22
CA GLN A 123 -15.71 -20.59 -4.10
C GLN A 123 -16.39 -21.95 -3.92
N LEU A 124 -17.54 -21.99 -3.23
CA LEU A 124 -18.27 -23.23 -2.94
C LEU A 124 -19.24 -23.63 -4.06
N ASP A 125 -19.79 -22.67 -4.80
CA ASP A 125 -20.72 -22.91 -5.90
C ASP A 125 -20.04 -22.71 -7.27
N TRP A 126 -19.69 -23.84 -7.89
CA TRP A 126 -19.05 -23.85 -9.21
C TRP A 126 -19.91 -23.25 -10.33
N SER A 127 -21.23 -23.23 -10.17
CA SER A 127 -22.15 -22.74 -11.21
C SER A 127 -22.12 -21.22 -11.36
N ILE A 128 -21.79 -20.50 -10.28
CA ILE A 128 -21.64 -19.04 -10.26
C ILE A 128 -20.17 -18.60 -10.32
N SER A 129 -19.22 -19.51 -10.08
CA SER A 129 -17.79 -19.24 -10.19
C SER A 129 -17.34 -18.96 -11.63
N SER A 130 -16.51 -17.94 -11.82
CA SER A 130 -15.88 -17.60 -13.10
C SER A 130 -14.42 -17.18 -12.91
N ARG A 131 -13.60 -17.29 -13.96
CA ARG A 131 -12.26 -16.68 -13.98
C ARG A 131 -12.40 -15.20 -14.33
N PRO A 132 -11.60 -14.30 -13.74
CA PRO A 132 -11.57 -12.91 -14.20
C PRO A 132 -11.06 -12.85 -15.64
N GLU A 133 -11.38 -11.75 -16.32
CA GLU A 133 -10.77 -11.45 -17.61
C GLU A 133 -9.24 -11.41 -17.48
N PRO A 134 -8.49 -11.97 -18.45
CA PRO A 134 -7.03 -11.92 -18.41
C PRO A 134 -6.54 -10.46 -18.36
N ILE A 135 -5.52 -10.21 -17.54
CA ILE A 135 -4.94 -8.87 -17.39
C ILE A 135 -4.42 -8.27 -18.70
N VAL A 136 -4.05 -9.12 -19.67
CA VAL A 136 -3.79 -8.75 -21.07
C VAL A 136 -4.62 -9.65 -21.98
N PRO A 137 -5.37 -9.11 -22.95
CA PRO A 137 -6.10 -9.93 -23.91
C PRO A 137 -5.12 -10.70 -24.81
N ARG A 138 -5.48 -11.93 -25.19
CA ARG A 138 -4.60 -12.84 -25.97
C ARG A 138 -4.03 -12.24 -27.25
N ARG A 139 -4.76 -11.33 -27.92
CA ARG A 139 -4.33 -10.60 -29.13
C ARG A 139 -3.15 -9.65 -28.91
N GLN A 140 -2.88 -9.29 -27.66
CA GLN A 140 -1.76 -8.44 -27.23
C GLN A 140 -0.62 -9.27 -26.62
N VAL A 141 -0.68 -10.61 -26.71
CA VAL A 141 0.38 -11.51 -26.24
C VAL A 141 1.15 -12.06 -27.43
N PHE A 142 2.44 -11.74 -27.50
CA PHE A 142 3.35 -12.07 -28.58
C PHE A 142 4.43 -13.03 -28.10
N GLU A 143 4.76 -13.99 -28.94
CA GLU A 143 5.73 -15.04 -28.66
C GLU A 143 7.06 -14.74 -29.32
N ILE A 144 8.13 -14.69 -28.53
CA ILE A 144 9.50 -14.51 -28.99
C ILE A 144 10.23 -15.85 -28.94
N THR A 145 10.99 -16.17 -29.98
CA THR A 145 11.85 -17.36 -29.97
C THR A 145 13.10 -17.07 -29.13
N GLU A 146 13.06 -17.46 -27.86
CA GLU A 146 14.22 -17.54 -26.97
C GLU A 146 14.01 -18.66 -25.93
N ARG A 147 15.08 -19.13 -25.28
CA ARG A 147 14.97 -20.03 -24.12
C ARG A 147 16.20 -19.97 -23.24
N VAL A 148 15.97 -19.77 -21.95
CA VAL A 148 16.94 -19.92 -20.87
C VAL A 148 16.45 -21.05 -19.96
N ASP A 149 17.36 -21.86 -19.43
CA ASP A 149 17.02 -22.92 -18.46
C ASP A 149 17.10 -22.44 -17.00
N TYR A 150 16.89 -23.37 -16.05
CA TYR A 150 16.91 -23.06 -14.62
C TYR A 150 18.29 -22.67 -14.07
N ALA A 151 19.38 -23.05 -14.76
CA ALA A 151 20.74 -22.72 -14.40
C ALA A 151 21.17 -21.35 -14.96
N GLY A 152 20.36 -20.75 -15.84
CA GLY A 152 20.67 -19.50 -16.52
C GLY A 152 21.39 -19.73 -17.87
N ASP A 153 21.52 -20.98 -18.30
CA ASP A 153 22.16 -21.32 -19.57
C ASP A 153 21.21 -21.07 -20.75
N VAL A 154 21.75 -20.48 -21.81
CA VAL A 154 20.98 -20.20 -23.04
C VAL A 154 20.81 -21.50 -23.83
N VAL A 155 19.56 -21.97 -23.91
CA VAL A 155 19.17 -23.17 -24.68
C VAL A 155 18.79 -22.81 -26.11
N VAL A 156 18.10 -21.68 -26.28
CA VAL A 156 17.75 -21.11 -27.59
C VAL A 156 18.06 -19.62 -27.55
N ALA A 157 18.97 -19.17 -28.41
CA ALA A 157 19.34 -17.77 -28.52
C ALA A 157 18.13 -16.89 -28.88
N LEU A 158 18.11 -15.65 -28.39
CA LEU A 158 17.11 -14.66 -28.75
C LEU A 158 17.11 -14.42 -30.26
N ARG A 159 15.96 -14.64 -30.90
CA ARG A 159 15.73 -14.31 -32.30
C ARG A 159 15.27 -12.85 -32.42
N GLU A 160 16.21 -11.93 -32.67
CA GLU A 160 15.92 -10.49 -32.76
C GLU A 160 14.86 -10.15 -33.84
N ASP A 161 14.86 -10.88 -34.97
CA ASP A 161 13.85 -10.73 -36.04
C ASP A 161 12.41 -10.91 -35.55
N ASP A 162 12.19 -11.80 -34.57
CA ASP A 162 10.86 -12.01 -34.00
C ASP A 162 10.43 -10.77 -33.23
N VAL A 163 11.35 -10.16 -32.46
CA VAL A 163 11.09 -8.91 -31.74
C VAL A 163 10.76 -7.80 -32.74
N GLU A 164 11.60 -7.58 -33.76
CA GLU A 164 11.35 -6.54 -34.77
C GLU A 164 10.03 -6.75 -35.52
N SER A 165 9.69 -8.01 -35.83
CA SER A 165 8.42 -8.35 -36.46
C SER A 165 7.23 -8.02 -35.56
N THR A 166 7.30 -8.32 -34.26
CA THR A 166 6.19 -7.99 -33.33
C THR A 166 5.93 -6.49 -33.24
N LEU A 167 6.98 -5.67 -33.35
CA LEU A 167 6.88 -4.21 -33.29
C LEU A 167 6.11 -3.62 -34.49
N THR A 168 5.97 -4.39 -35.58
CA THR A 168 5.19 -3.99 -36.75
C THR A 168 3.70 -3.96 -36.40
N GLY A 169 3.06 -2.80 -36.55
CA GLY A 169 1.63 -2.62 -36.26
C GLY A 169 1.31 -2.22 -34.81
N PHE A 170 2.32 -2.01 -33.94
CA PHE A 170 2.09 -1.49 -32.58
C PHE A 170 1.32 -0.16 -32.59
N ALA A 171 1.69 0.75 -33.51
CA ALA A 171 1.00 2.03 -33.69
C ALA A 171 -0.47 1.85 -34.12
N GLU A 172 -0.75 0.94 -35.06
CA GLU A 172 -2.11 0.66 -35.53
C GLU A 172 -2.98 0.01 -34.46
N GLN A 173 -2.38 -0.80 -33.58
CA GLN A 173 -3.05 -1.46 -32.46
C GLN A 173 -3.22 -0.53 -31.24
N GLY A 174 -2.59 0.65 -31.26
CA GLY A 174 -2.59 1.62 -30.18
C GLY A 174 -1.86 1.13 -28.92
N ILE A 175 -0.75 0.38 -29.08
CA ILE A 175 0.06 -0.07 -27.94
C ILE A 175 0.79 1.14 -27.34
N GLU A 176 0.61 1.33 -26.03
CA GLU A 176 1.17 2.46 -25.26
C GLU A 176 2.33 2.02 -24.35
N ALA A 177 2.42 0.73 -24.04
CA ALA A 177 3.49 0.17 -23.22
C ALA A 177 3.76 -1.31 -23.54
N VAL A 178 4.94 -1.81 -23.16
CA VAL A 178 5.38 -3.18 -23.40
C VAL A 178 5.82 -3.82 -22.09
N ALA A 179 5.35 -5.04 -21.84
CA ALA A 179 5.85 -5.92 -20.80
C ALA A 179 6.65 -7.05 -21.43
N VAL A 180 7.91 -7.25 -21.01
CA VAL A 180 8.76 -8.35 -21.45
C VAL A 180 8.93 -9.31 -20.28
N ALA A 181 8.44 -10.54 -20.43
CA ALA A 181 8.49 -11.57 -19.40
C ALA A 181 8.89 -12.92 -20.00
N PHE A 182 10.19 -13.19 -19.95
CA PHE A 182 10.78 -14.45 -20.38
C PHE A 182 10.93 -15.43 -19.21
N LEU A 183 10.91 -16.73 -19.52
CA LEU A 183 11.20 -17.74 -18.51
C LEU A 183 12.65 -17.61 -18.04
N TRP A 184 12.86 -17.78 -16.73
CA TRP A 184 14.18 -17.74 -16.10
C TRP A 184 14.97 -16.43 -16.31
N SER A 185 14.29 -15.34 -16.68
CA SER A 185 14.91 -14.01 -16.82
C SER A 185 15.54 -13.48 -15.54
N PHE A 186 15.06 -13.91 -14.37
CA PHE A 186 15.67 -13.60 -13.08
C PHE A 186 17.01 -14.33 -12.85
N ALA A 187 17.26 -15.45 -13.54
CA ALA A 187 18.53 -16.17 -13.49
C ALA A 187 19.50 -15.64 -14.55
N ASN A 188 19.00 -15.31 -15.74
CA ASN A 188 19.77 -14.65 -16.79
C ASN A 188 18.92 -13.59 -17.53
N PRO A 189 19.14 -12.29 -17.26
CA PRO A 189 18.31 -11.22 -17.82
C PRO A 189 18.70 -10.82 -19.25
N ALA A 190 19.76 -11.39 -19.84
CA ALA A 190 20.36 -10.91 -21.07
C ALA A 190 19.37 -10.77 -22.24
N HIS A 191 18.46 -11.73 -22.42
CA HIS A 191 17.46 -11.66 -23.48
C HIS A 191 16.40 -10.57 -23.25
N GLU A 192 15.98 -10.32 -22.00
CA GLU A 192 15.02 -9.24 -21.70
C GLU A 192 15.66 -7.86 -21.90
N ILE A 193 16.91 -7.69 -21.45
CA ILE A 193 17.68 -6.45 -21.65
C ILE A 193 17.82 -6.18 -23.14
N ARG A 194 18.25 -7.18 -23.93
CA ARG A 194 18.41 -7.02 -25.37
C ARG A 194 17.09 -6.70 -26.09
N THR A 195 16.00 -7.33 -25.66
CA THR A 195 14.66 -7.05 -26.20
C THR A 195 14.24 -5.61 -25.93
N ARG A 196 14.48 -5.09 -24.71
CA ARG A 196 14.24 -3.67 -24.39
C ARG A 196 15.04 -2.73 -25.30
N GLU A 197 16.33 -3.00 -25.50
CA GLU A 197 17.17 -2.18 -26.39
C GLU A 197 16.62 -2.12 -27.81
N ILE A 198 16.14 -3.24 -28.36
CA ILE A 198 15.53 -3.30 -29.70
C ILE A 198 14.26 -2.43 -29.73
N ILE A 199 13.38 -2.57 -28.73
CA ILE A 199 12.14 -1.78 -28.64
C ILE A 199 12.45 -0.29 -28.56
N GLN A 200 13.33 0.12 -27.65
CA GLN A 200 13.66 1.53 -27.41
C GLN A 200 14.39 2.18 -28.60
N ARG A 201 15.17 1.43 -29.38
CA ARG A 201 15.74 1.93 -30.64
C ARG A 201 14.66 2.31 -31.67
N ARG A 202 13.53 1.60 -31.69
CA ARG A 202 12.44 1.84 -32.65
C ARG A 202 11.40 2.83 -32.13
N PHE A 203 11.10 2.77 -30.83
CA PHE A 203 10.14 3.60 -30.11
C PHE A 203 10.75 4.12 -28.80
N PRO A 204 11.50 5.24 -28.84
CA PRO A 204 12.21 5.76 -27.67
C PRO A 204 11.31 6.14 -26.50
N ASP A 205 10.08 6.60 -26.79
CA ASP A 205 9.13 7.08 -25.78
C ASP A 205 8.22 5.97 -25.21
N LEU A 206 8.32 4.75 -25.75
CA LEU A 206 7.47 3.64 -25.33
C LEU A 206 7.89 3.13 -23.95
N TYR A 207 6.92 3.00 -23.04
CA TYR A 207 7.21 2.49 -21.70
C TYR A 207 7.48 0.98 -21.75
N VAL A 208 8.66 0.53 -21.32
CA VAL A 208 9.05 -0.89 -21.34
C VAL A 208 9.35 -1.40 -19.94
N SER A 209 8.56 -2.37 -19.46
CA SER A 209 8.83 -3.11 -18.22
C SER A 209 9.49 -4.45 -18.53
N CYS A 210 10.60 -4.79 -17.87
CA CYS A 210 11.19 -6.12 -17.94
C CYS A 210 11.02 -6.86 -16.60
N SER A 211 10.68 -8.14 -16.68
CA SER A 211 10.27 -8.90 -15.52
C SER A 211 11.38 -9.17 -14.51
N HIS A 212 12.65 -9.21 -14.96
CA HIS A 212 13.81 -9.31 -14.07
C HIS A 212 14.06 -8.07 -13.20
N GLU A 213 13.51 -6.90 -13.56
CA GLU A 213 13.62 -5.69 -12.72
C GLU A 213 12.41 -5.54 -11.82
N VAL A 214 11.21 -5.85 -12.34
CA VAL A 214 9.96 -5.66 -11.63
C VAL A 214 9.80 -6.67 -10.48
N ALA A 215 10.08 -7.95 -10.75
CA ALA A 215 9.92 -9.02 -9.76
C ALA A 215 10.87 -10.19 -10.05
N PRO A 216 12.18 -10.09 -9.73
CA PRO A 216 13.20 -11.12 -10.01
C PRO A 216 13.07 -12.39 -9.15
N ARG A 217 11.92 -13.05 -9.22
CA ARG A 217 11.58 -14.26 -8.47
C ARG A 217 11.14 -15.39 -9.39
N ILE A 218 11.28 -16.63 -8.87
CA ILE A 218 10.64 -17.81 -9.45
C ILE A 218 9.12 -17.65 -9.46
N SER A 219 8.43 -18.37 -10.35
CA SER A 219 6.99 -18.27 -10.69
C SER A 219 6.70 -17.30 -11.84
N SER A 220 6.54 -17.86 -13.04
CA SER A 220 6.32 -17.10 -14.28
C SER A 220 5.02 -16.30 -14.27
N TYR A 221 3.92 -16.86 -13.73
CA TYR A 221 2.63 -16.18 -13.72
C TYR A 221 2.66 -14.90 -12.86
N GLN A 222 2.99 -15.00 -11.57
CA GLN A 222 3.02 -13.87 -10.64
C GLN A 222 4.00 -12.77 -11.09
N ARG A 223 5.17 -13.16 -11.61
CA ARG A 223 6.17 -12.24 -12.15
C ARG A 223 5.67 -11.53 -13.41
N THR A 224 5.03 -12.27 -14.33
CA THR A 224 4.48 -11.68 -15.56
C THR A 224 3.33 -10.72 -15.23
N THR A 225 2.43 -11.11 -14.32
CA THR A 225 1.34 -10.25 -13.85
C THR A 225 1.86 -8.93 -13.26
N ALA A 226 2.89 -8.98 -12.40
CA ALA A 226 3.52 -7.77 -11.86
C ALA A 226 4.10 -6.87 -12.96
N THR A 227 4.77 -7.48 -13.94
CA THR A 227 5.40 -6.76 -15.07
C THR A 227 4.36 -6.10 -15.96
N VAL A 228 3.24 -6.78 -16.22
CA VAL A 228 2.11 -6.23 -16.94
C VAL A 228 1.48 -5.06 -16.18
N MET A 229 1.19 -5.23 -14.88
CA MET A 229 0.61 -4.17 -14.05
C MET A 229 1.50 -2.92 -14.05
N ASN A 230 2.83 -3.10 -13.95
CA ASN A 230 3.79 -2.00 -14.03
C ASN A 230 3.74 -1.28 -15.38
N ALA A 231 3.64 -2.02 -16.50
CA ALA A 231 3.50 -1.44 -17.83
C ALA A 231 2.13 -0.75 -18.04
N GLN A 232 1.06 -1.28 -17.45
CA GLN A 232 -0.30 -0.75 -17.54
C GLN A 232 -0.44 0.63 -16.89
N ILE A 233 0.16 0.81 -15.70
CA ILE A 233 0.10 2.10 -14.99
C ILE A 233 1.28 3.02 -15.32
N GLY A 234 2.32 2.49 -15.97
CA GLY A 234 3.58 3.17 -16.26
C GLY A 234 3.43 4.57 -16.88
N PRO A 235 2.77 4.69 -18.05
CA PRO A 235 2.59 5.98 -18.71
C PRO A 235 1.84 7.01 -17.86
N LEU A 236 0.72 6.60 -17.25
CA LEU A 236 -0.10 7.47 -16.39
C LEU A 236 0.68 7.97 -15.18
N MET A 237 1.37 7.05 -14.48
CA MET A 237 2.13 7.39 -13.28
C MET A 237 3.36 8.24 -13.60
N ARG A 238 4.03 8.02 -14.75
CA ARG A 238 5.15 8.86 -15.19
C ARG A 238 4.70 10.31 -15.39
N ALA A 239 3.66 10.53 -16.20
CA ALA A 239 3.15 11.87 -16.46
C ALA A 239 2.68 12.58 -15.17
N TYR A 240 2.04 11.81 -14.28
CA TYR A 240 1.60 12.30 -12.98
C TYR A 240 2.77 12.75 -12.07
N ILE A 241 3.77 11.89 -11.91
CA ILE A 241 4.96 12.17 -11.08
C ILE A 241 5.72 13.37 -11.65
N ASP A 242 5.86 13.46 -12.97
CA ASP A 242 6.53 14.58 -13.65
C ASP A 242 5.85 15.90 -13.34
N ARG A 243 4.51 15.93 -13.45
CA ARG A 243 3.74 17.14 -13.18
C ARG A 243 3.88 17.65 -11.75
N ILE A 244 3.88 16.75 -10.76
CA ILE A 244 4.09 17.13 -9.35
C ILE A 244 5.54 17.57 -9.12
N ALA A 245 6.52 16.82 -9.64
CA ALA A 245 7.93 17.14 -9.47
C ALA A 245 8.29 18.52 -10.07
N ASP A 246 7.84 18.79 -11.30
CA ASP A 246 8.04 20.07 -11.96
C ASP A 246 7.27 21.20 -11.25
N GLY A 247 6.03 20.94 -10.85
CA GLY A 247 5.22 21.90 -10.09
C GLY A 247 5.82 22.27 -8.73
N ALA A 248 6.50 21.33 -8.06
CA ALA A 248 7.19 21.58 -6.80
C ALA A 248 8.46 22.40 -7.02
N ARG A 249 9.25 22.08 -8.06
CA ARG A 249 10.43 22.85 -8.44
C ARG A 249 10.08 24.30 -8.82
N LEU A 250 9.00 24.51 -9.57
CA LEU A 250 8.52 25.84 -9.94
C LEU A 250 8.12 26.68 -8.72
N ARG A 251 7.66 26.04 -7.64
CA ARG A 251 7.31 26.67 -6.35
C ARG A 251 8.50 26.78 -5.39
N GLY A 252 9.73 26.53 -5.84
CA GLY A 252 10.96 26.74 -5.09
C GLY A 252 11.48 25.55 -4.28
N TYR A 253 10.88 24.36 -4.40
CA TYR A 253 11.42 23.16 -3.74
C TYR A 253 12.73 22.70 -4.42
N GLU A 254 13.81 22.60 -3.65
CA GLU A 254 15.14 22.18 -4.16
C GLU A 254 15.41 20.68 -4.02
N GLY A 255 14.64 19.96 -3.19
CA GLY A 255 14.84 18.54 -2.91
C GLY A 255 14.19 17.59 -3.92
N PRO A 256 14.44 16.27 -3.81
CA PRO A 256 13.74 15.28 -4.62
C PRO A 256 12.32 15.04 -4.09
N LEU A 257 11.33 14.97 -4.98
CA LEU A 257 10.01 14.44 -4.63
C LEU A 257 10.15 12.96 -4.24
N LEU A 258 9.65 12.59 -3.07
CA LEU A 258 9.70 11.23 -2.55
C LEU A 258 8.32 10.58 -2.62
N MET A 259 8.24 9.41 -3.26
CA MET A 259 7.02 8.63 -3.41
C MET A 259 6.96 7.54 -2.35
N ALA A 260 5.84 7.43 -1.64
CA ALA A 260 5.60 6.34 -0.72
C ALA A 260 5.43 5.02 -1.48
N GLN A 261 6.05 3.97 -0.93
CA GLN A 261 6.04 2.64 -1.49
C GLN A 261 5.11 1.73 -0.70
N CYS A 262 4.60 0.70 -1.37
CA CYS A 262 3.78 -0.33 -0.78
C CYS A 262 4.53 -1.17 0.27
N ASP A 263 5.87 -1.12 0.31
CA ASP A 263 6.72 -1.83 1.28
C ASP A 263 7.07 -1.01 2.54
N GLY A 264 6.52 0.20 2.68
CA GLY A 264 6.57 1.01 3.91
C GLY A 264 7.72 2.01 4.00
N GLY A 265 8.30 2.44 2.88
CA GLY A 265 9.29 3.51 2.85
C GLY A 265 9.15 4.43 1.65
N LEU A 266 10.12 5.32 1.46
CA LEU A 266 10.11 6.34 0.42
C LEU A 266 11.14 6.07 -0.67
N LEU A 267 10.76 6.35 -1.92
CA LEU A 267 11.61 6.25 -3.10
C LEU A 267 11.57 7.56 -3.90
N PRO A 268 12.70 8.08 -4.39
CA PRO A 268 12.71 9.24 -5.27
C PRO A 268 11.83 9.06 -6.51
N ALA A 269 11.23 10.16 -6.95
CA ALA A 269 10.39 10.22 -8.15
C ALA A 269 11.00 9.52 -9.35
N ASP A 270 12.30 9.70 -9.62
CA ASP A 270 12.98 9.08 -10.76
C ASP A 270 12.88 7.55 -10.75
N ALA A 271 13.09 6.91 -9.60
CA ALA A 271 12.99 5.47 -9.48
C ALA A 271 11.51 5.01 -9.43
N ALA A 272 10.60 5.83 -8.89
CA ALA A 272 9.17 5.55 -8.93
C ALA A 272 8.57 5.61 -10.35
N ARG A 273 9.18 6.37 -11.28
CA ARG A 273 8.82 6.39 -12.72
C ARG A 273 9.16 5.10 -13.45
N GLU A 274 10.13 4.33 -12.97
CA GLU A 274 10.55 3.04 -13.56
C GLU A 274 9.73 1.87 -13.00
N LEU A 275 9.40 1.92 -11.70
CA LEU A 275 8.67 0.89 -10.97
C LEU A 275 7.43 1.42 -10.24
N PRO A 276 6.47 2.06 -10.94
CA PRO A 276 5.27 2.61 -10.32
C PRO A 276 4.38 1.56 -9.66
N VAL A 277 4.52 0.28 -10.02
CA VAL A 277 3.81 -0.82 -9.32
C VAL A 277 4.14 -0.86 -7.83
N GLY A 278 5.32 -0.37 -7.44
CA GLY A 278 5.72 -0.21 -6.04
C GLY A 278 4.96 0.88 -5.29
N THR A 279 4.16 1.72 -5.96
CA THR A 279 3.36 2.80 -5.32
C THR A 279 1.90 2.40 -5.06
N LEU A 280 1.51 1.19 -5.49
CA LEU A 280 0.14 0.70 -5.31
C LEU A 280 -0.21 0.60 -3.82
N GLN A 281 -1.38 1.14 -3.44
CA GLN A 281 -1.82 1.23 -2.04
C GLN A 281 -0.84 1.98 -1.11
N SER A 282 -0.05 2.90 -1.64
CA SER A 282 0.94 3.65 -0.84
C SER A 282 0.33 4.55 0.24
N GLY A 283 -0.90 5.05 0.06
CA GLY A 283 -1.61 5.86 1.07
C GLY A 283 -1.85 5.10 2.40
N PRO A 284 -2.63 4.00 2.40
CA PRO A 284 -2.83 3.17 3.60
C PRO A 284 -1.51 2.65 4.20
N VAL A 285 -0.54 2.29 3.35
CA VAL A 285 0.80 1.89 3.80
C VAL A 285 1.50 3.04 4.53
N GLY A 286 1.40 4.27 4.02
CA GLY A 286 1.93 5.46 4.66
C GLY A 286 1.41 5.66 6.08
N GLY A 287 0.10 5.51 6.30
CA GLY A 287 -0.49 5.64 7.64
C GLY A 287 -0.07 4.53 8.60
N ILE A 288 -0.03 3.27 8.15
CA ILE A 288 0.38 2.12 8.98
C ILE A 288 1.88 2.15 9.29
N ALA A 289 2.72 2.42 8.29
CA ALA A 289 4.16 2.53 8.47
C ALA A 289 4.53 3.78 9.28
N GLY A 290 3.79 4.88 9.10
CA GLY A 290 3.87 6.06 9.95
C GLY A 290 3.53 5.77 11.42
N ALA A 291 2.49 4.98 11.68
CA ALA A 291 2.16 4.52 13.02
C ALA A 291 3.27 3.65 13.64
N ALA A 292 3.90 2.78 12.85
CA ALA A 292 5.06 2.02 13.31
C ALA A 292 6.25 2.94 13.67
N LYS A 293 6.51 3.98 12.87
CA LYS A 293 7.55 4.99 13.17
C LYS A 293 7.21 5.85 14.38
N ALA A 294 5.93 6.17 14.59
CA ALA A 294 5.45 6.89 15.75
C ALA A 294 5.27 6.01 17.00
N SER A 295 5.37 4.68 16.87
CA SER A 295 5.13 3.73 17.97
C SER A 295 6.00 3.95 19.22
N PRO A 296 7.29 4.36 19.11
CA PRO A 296 8.09 4.70 20.28
C PRO A 296 7.55 5.92 21.05
N ALA A 297 6.69 6.74 20.44
CA ALA A 297 6.03 7.86 21.11
C ALA A 297 4.84 7.43 21.98
N VAL A 298 4.30 6.22 21.78
CA VAL A 298 3.14 5.69 22.51
C VAL A 298 3.50 4.54 23.45
N ASP A 299 4.78 4.17 23.52
CA ASP A 299 5.34 3.12 24.39
C ASP A 299 4.61 1.76 24.20
N ASP A 300 4.26 1.42 22.95
CA ASP A 300 3.71 0.11 22.57
C ASP A 300 4.46 -0.53 21.39
N PRO A 301 5.05 -1.72 21.56
CA PRO A 301 5.67 -2.45 20.47
C PRO A 301 4.68 -3.22 19.59
N ASP A 302 3.50 -3.57 20.11
CA ASP A 302 2.52 -4.45 19.45
C ASP A 302 1.23 -3.66 19.16
N VAL A 303 1.03 -3.28 17.90
CA VAL A 303 -0.09 -2.42 17.51
C VAL A 303 -0.79 -2.95 16.27
N ILE A 304 -2.13 -3.02 16.37
CA ILE A 304 -3.03 -3.15 15.24
C ILE A 304 -3.38 -1.75 14.78
N VAL A 305 -3.28 -1.50 13.49
CA VAL A 305 -3.56 -0.20 12.90
C VAL A 305 -4.78 -0.32 12.00
N ALA A 306 -5.73 0.60 12.17
CA ALA A 306 -6.99 0.62 11.46
C ALA A 306 -7.27 2.02 10.89
N ASP A 307 -7.52 2.08 9.58
CA ASP A 307 -7.90 3.28 8.84
C ASP A 307 -9.33 3.12 8.32
N MET A 308 -10.24 4.02 8.72
CA MET A 308 -11.61 4.06 8.21
C MET A 308 -11.85 5.36 7.48
N GLY A 309 -11.97 5.25 6.16
CA GLY A 309 -12.33 6.34 5.26
C GLY A 309 -13.82 6.37 4.91
N GLY A 310 -14.15 7.07 3.83
CA GLY A 310 -15.50 7.09 3.27
C GLY A 310 -15.85 5.83 2.47
N THR A 311 -14.87 5.11 1.94
CA THR A 311 -15.10 4.00 1.01
C THR A 311 -14.61 2.66 1.54
N THR A 312 -13.51 2.68 2.29
CA THR A 312 -12.76 1.49 2.70
C THR A 312 -12.37 1.53 4.16
N PHE A 313 -12.11 0.33 4.68
CA PHE A 313 -11.52 0.09 5.98
C PHE A 313 -10.28 -0.76 5.79
N ASP A 314 -9.11 -0.21 6.11
CA ASP A 314 -7.81 -0.82 5.92
C ASP A 314 -7.18 -1.18 7.26
N VAL A 315 -6.68 -2.40 7.38
CA VAL A 315 -6.13 -2.95 8.63
C VAL A 315 -4.76 -3.57 8.39
N GLY A 316 -3.82 -3.23 9.25
CA GLY A 316 -2.53 -3.92 9.34
C GLY A 316 -2.09 -4.07 10.79
N ALA A 317 -0.94 -4.70 10.99
CA ALA A 317 -0.37 -4.85 12.33
C ALA A 317 1.15 -4.90 12.27
N PHE A 318 1.78 -4.37 13.31
CA PHE A 318 3.20 -4.53 13.58
C PHE A 318 3.42 -5.09 14.98
N SER A 319 4.51 -5.83 15.12
CA SER A 319 4.94 -6.43 16.39
C SER A 319 6.41 -6.10 16.60
N GLU A 320 6.76 -5.78 17.85
CA GLU A 320 8.11 -5.31 18.20
C GLU A 320 8.58 -4.12 17.34
N GLY A 321 7.63 -3.27 16.92
CA GLY A 321 7.89 -2.14 16.01
C GLY A 321 8.21 -2.53 14.56
N VAL A 322 8.15 -3.82 14.20
CA VAL A 322 8.46 -4.32 12.85
C VAL A 322 7.18 -4.55 12.05
N LEU A 323 7.10 -3.88 10.89
CA LEU A 323 6.03 -4.09 9.92
C LEU A 323 6.18 -5.45 9.24
N ARG A 324 5.09 -6.22 9.24
CA ARG A 324 5.02 -7.44 8.45
C ARG A 324 4.83 -7.12 6.98
N ARG A 325 5.47 -7.91 6.12
CA ARG A 325 5.35 -7.82 4.66
C ARG A 325 4.98 -9.18 4.08
N ARG A 326 4.31 -9.17 2.94
CA ARG A 326 4.03 -10.35 2.12
C ARG A 326 4.68 -10.19 0.77
N ASN A 327 5.25 -11.27 0.23
CA ASN A 327 5.94 -11.28 -1.08
C ASN A 327 4.98 -11.46 -2.26
N GLU A 328 3.75 -11.87 -1.98
CA GLU A 328 2.68 -12.03 -2.95
C GLU A 328 1.47 -11.22 -2.51
N SER A 329 0.76 -10.67 -3.50
CA SER A 329 -0.44 -9.88 -3.32
C SER A 329 -1.48 -10.28 -4.35
N VAL A 330 -2.75 -10.13 -4.01
CA VAL A 330 -3.87 -10.25 -4.96
C VAL A 330 -4.37 -8.85 -5.26
N ILE A 331 -4.44 -8.49 -6.54
CA ILE A 331 -4.99 -7.23 -7.04
C ILE A 331 -5.97 -7.58 -8.16
N GLU A 332 -7.22 -7.13 -8.08
CA GLU A 332 -8.28 -7.46 -9.06
C GLU A 332 -8.35 -8.96 -9.39
N ARG A 333 -8.27 -9.83 -8.36
CA ARG A 333 -8.27 -11.30 -8.49
C ARG A 333 -7.04 -11.90 -9.20
N HIS A 334 -6.01 -11.11 -9.48
CA HIS A 334 -4.73 -11.56 -10.03
C HIS A 334 -3.65 -11.65 -8.94
N LEU A 335 -3.08 -12.85 -8.76
CA LEU A 335 -1.89 -13.04 -7.92
C LEU A 335 -0.65 -12.44 -8.59
N THR A 336 0.07 -11.60 -7.87
CA THR A 336 1.22 -10.85 -8.35
C THR A 336 2.37 -10.87 -7.35
N HIS A 337 3.61 -10.88 -7.85
CA HIS A 337 4.81 -10.70 -7.02
C HIS A 337 5.02 -9.21 -6.74
N LEU A 338 4.18 -8.70 -5.84
CA LEU A 338 4.35 -7.37 -5.26
C LEU A 338 4.57 -7.52 -3.77
N ARG A 339 5.79 -7.24 -3.34
CA ARG A 339 6.11 -7.22 -1.91
C ARG A 339 5.54 -5.97 -1.28
N LYS A 340 4.56 -6.13 -0.39
CA LYS A 340 3.90 -5.02 0.29
C LYS A 340 3.75 -5.28 1.77
N VAL A 341 3.54 -4.21 2.54
CA VAL A 341 3.10 -4.29 3.93
C VAL A 341 1.81 -5.11 3.99
N ASP A 342 1.74 -5.98 4.99
CA ASP A 342 0.61 -6.88 5.23
C ASP A 342 -0.61 -6.07 5.67
N ILE A 343 -1.35 -5.58 4.67
CA ILE A 343 -2.60 -4.84 4.81
C ILE A 343 -3.73 -5.65 4.18
N GLU A 344 -4.81 -5.75 4.94
CA GLU A 344 -6.10 -6.23 4.47
C GLU A 344 -7.07 -5.06 4.37
N SER A 345 -7.94 -5.09 3.35
CA SER A 345 -8.91 -4.03 3.09
C SER A 345 -10.29 -4.63 2.91
N VAL A 346 -11.32 -3.90 3.34
CA VAL A 346 -12.70 -4.21 3.05
C VAL A 346 -13.45 -2.96 2.62
N GLY A 347 -14.39 -3.11 1.68
CA GLY A 347 -15.33 -2.05 1.29
C GLY A 347 -16.37 -1.78 2.38
N ALA A 348 -15.91 -1.25 3.51
CA ALA A 348 -16.69 -0.79 4.65
C ALA A 348 -16.16 0.58 5.05
N GLY A 349 -16.96 1.63 4.93
CA GLY A 349 -16.55 2.99 5.28
C GLY A 349 -17.79 3.85 5.50
N GLY A 350 -17.58 5.14 5.78
CA GLY A 350 -18.69 6.06 6.08
C GLY A 350 -19.73 6.16 4.94
N GLY A 351 -19.33 5.99 3.69
CA GLY A 351 -20.20 6.03 2.52
C GLY A 351 -20.74 4.67 2.09
N SER A 352 -20.48 3.59 2.83
CA SER A 352 -21.03 2.27 2.49
C SER A 352 -22.55 2.30 2.48
N ILE A 353 -23.14 1.81 1.38
CA ILE A 353 -24.58 1.89 1.14
C ILE A 353 -25.30 0.78 1.90
N ALA A 354 -26.36 1.15 2.62
CA ALA A 354 -27.32 0.21 3.21
C ALA A 354 -28.42 -0.11 2.19
N TRP A 355 -28.66 -1.40 1.94
CA TRP A 355 -29.65 -1.85 0.97
C TRP A 355 -30.32 -3.15 1.41
N LEU A 356 -31.56 -3.33 0.96
CA LEU A 356 -32.31 -4.55 1.19
C LEU A 356 -32.03 -5.56 0.08
N ASP A 357 -31.52 -6.73 0.44
CA ASP A 357 -31.36 -7.82 -0.50
C ASP A 357 -32.73 -8.37 -0.91
N ARG A 358 -33.06 -8.25 -2.20
CA ARG A 358 -34.41 -8.58 -2.70
C ARG A 358 -34.73 -10.07 -2.63
N GLU A 359 -33.72 -10.93 -2.62
CA GLU A 359 -33.90 -12.39 -2.63
C GLU A 359 -34.04 -12.94 -1.20
N SER A 360 -33.22 -12.44 -0.28
CA SER A 360 -33.17 -12.90 1.11
C SER A 360 -34.02 -12.06 2.07
N GLY A 361 -34.39 -10.84 1.70
CA GLY A 361 -35.09 -9.88 2.57
C GLY A 361 -34.22 -9.37 3.73
N VAL A 362 -32.89 -9.55 3.64
CA VAL A 362 -31.95 -9.17 4.70
C VAL A 362 -31.34 -7.80 4.40
N LEU A 363 -31.25 -6.94 5.42
CA LEU A 363 -30.53 -5.67 5.35
C LEU A 363 -29.02 -5.93 5.23
N ARG A 364 -28.38 -5.35 4.21
CA ARG A 364 -26.93 -5.44 3.95
C ARG A 364 -26.31 -4.06 3.90
N VAL A 365 -25.03 -3.96 4.26
CA VAL A 365 -24.23 -2.74 4.17
C VAL A 365 -22.95 -2.98 3.37
N GLY A 366 -22.75 -2.20 2.32
CA GLY A 366 -21.70 -2.42 1.32
C GLY A 366 -21.96 -3.65 0.43
N PRO A 367 -21.00 -4.08 -0.40
CA PRO A 367 -19.67 -3.48 -0.59
C PRO A 367 -19.70 -2.15 -1.36
N HIS A 368 -20.83 -1.81 -2.00
CA HIS A 368 -20.97 -0.56 -2.73
C HIS A 368 -20.90 0.66 -1.80
N SER A 369 -20.29 1.75 -2.30
CA SER A 369 -20.13 3.01 -1.59
C SER A 369 -20.70 4.15 -2.43
N ALA A 370 -21.26 5.16 -1.76
CA ALA A 370 -21.72 6.40 -2.37
C ALA A 370 -20.58 7.38 -2.74
N GLY A 371 -19.34 7.09 -2.30
CA GLY A 371 -18.17 7.92 -2.58
C GLY A 371 -18.27 9.34 -2.01
N ALA A 372 -17.60 10.29 -2.69
CA ALA A 372 -17.63 11.73 -2.34
C ALA A 372 -18.71 12.52 -3.10
N ASP A 373 -19.09 12.00 -4.28
CA ASP A 373 -20.01 12.61 -5.23
C ASP A 373 -20.78 11.48 -5.94
N PRO A 374 -22.10 11.34 -5.76
CA PRO A 374 -23.00 12.26 -5.05
C PRO A 374 -22.88 12.19 -3.51
N GLY A 375 -22.21 11.17 -2.97
CA GLY A 375 -21.97 10.99 -1.53
C GLY A 375 -23.21 10.61 -0.70
N PRO A 376 -23.07 10.55 0.64
CA PRO A 376 -24.16 10.39 1.59
C PRO A 376 -25.33 11.36 1.37
N ILE A 377 -26.55 10.95 1.73
CA ILE A 377 -27.76 11.78 1.58
C ILE A 377 -27.61 13.08 2.38
N CYS A 378 -27.07 12.99 3.60
CA CYS A 378 -26.82 14.12 4.47
C CYS A 378 -25.85 15.16 3.89
N TYR A 379 -25.12 14.86 2.81
CA TYR A 379 -24.24 15.86 2.16
C TYR A 379 -25.02 16.85 1.28
N GLY A 380 -26.28 16.55 0.94
CA GLY A 380 -27.13 17.45 0.14
C GLY A 380 -26.67 17.64 -1.31
N ARG A 381 -25.84 16.73 -1.84
CA ARG A 381 -25.27 16.80 -3.21
C ARG A 381 -26.00 15.93 -4.23
N GLY A 382 -27.21 15.48 -3.91
CA GLY A 382 -28.02 14.62 -4.78
C GLY A 382 -27.86 13.12 -4.52
N GLY A 383 -27.22 12.73 -3.42
CA GLY A 383 -27.20 11.34 -2.97
C GLY A 383 -28.62 10.86 -2.63
N THR A 384 -28.95 9.63 -3.04
CA THR A 384 -30.31 9.05 -2.85
C THR A 384 -30.30 7.71 -2.11
N GLN A 385 -29.12 7.20 -1.74
CA GLN A 385 -28.96 5.89 -1.10
C GLN A 385 -28.49 6.08 0.33
N VAL A 386 -29.14 5.40 1.28
CA VAL A 386 -28.79 5.47 2.71
C VAL A 386 -27.37 4.95 2.92
N THR A 387 -26.56 5.66 3.70
CA THR A 387 -25.17 5.29 4.02
C THR A 387 -24.92 5.18 5.53
N VAL A 388 -23.75 4.64 5.90
CA VAL A 388 -23.29 4.60 7.31
C VAL A 388 -23.20 6.00 7.92
N THR A 389 -22.73 7.01 7.17
CA THR A 389 -22.63 8.40 7.64
C THR A 389 -24.01 8.99 7.92
N ASP A 390 -25.03 8.62 7.14
CA ASP A 390 -26.42 9.03 7.39
C ASP A 390 -26.92 8.43 8.72
N ALA A 391 -26.60 7.16 8.99
CA ALA A 391 -26.93 6.51 10.25
C ALA A 391 -26.20 7.12 11.45
N ASP A 392 -24.90 7.39 11.33
CA ASP A 392 -24.08 8.04 12.37
C ASP A 392 -24.62 9.43 12.73
N LEU A 393 -25.10 10.17 11.73
CA LEU A 393 -25.74 11.47 11.93
C LEU A 393 -27.07 11.35 12.68
N VAL A 394 -27.93 10.41 12.28
CA VAL A 394 -29.25 10.20 12.90
C VAL A 394 -29.12 9.69 14.34
N LEU A 395 -28.11 8.87 14.64
CA LEU A 395 -27.82 8.38 15.99
C LEU A 395 -27.20 9.44 16.91
N GLY A 396 -26.78 10.59 16.36
CA GLY A 396 -26.17 11.69 17.10
C GLY A 396 -24.66 11.53 17.34
N VAL A 397 -24.02 10.57 16.67
CA VAL A 397 -22.56 10.34 16.71
C VAL A 397 -21.84 11.51 16.03
N LEU A 398 -22.36 11.96 14.88
CA LEU A 398 -21.89 13.17 14.20
C LEU A 398 -22.64 14.40 14.70
N ASN A 399 -21.93 15.53 14.82
CA ASN A 399 -22.52 16.80 15.20
C ASN A 399 -23.00 17.57 13.95
N PRO A 400 -24.31 17.79 13.76
CA PRO A 400 -24.85 18.49 12.59
C PRO A 400 -24.51 19.98 12.52
N ASP A 401 -24.22 20.61 13.67
CA ASP A 401 -23.90 22.03 13.76
C ASP A 401 -22.45 22.35 13.39
N ARG A 402 -21.62 21.32 13.25
CA ARG A 402 -20.25 21.47 12.77
C ARG A 402 -20.16 21.11 11.30
N PRO A 403 -19.66 22.01 10.45
CA PRO A 403 -19.36 21.63 9.08
C PRO A 403 -18.29 20.54 9.08
N LEU A 404 -18.43 19.55 8.19
CA LEU A 404 -17.35 18.64 7.84
C LEU A 404 -16.28 19.39 7.03
N ALA A 405 -15.19 18.69 6.69
CA ALA A 405 -14.10 19.23 5.86
C ALA A 405 -14.63 19.97 4.62
N GLY A 406 -14.06 21.14 4.34
CA GLY A 406 -14.48 22.00 3.23
C GLY A 406 -15.77 22.81 3.47
N GLY A 407 -16.28 22.88 4.70
CA GLY A 407 -17.44 23.71 5.04
C GLY A 407 -18.80 23.05 4.81
N LEU A 408 -18.82 21.73 4.59
CA LEU A 408 -20.03 20.98 4.25
C LEU A 408 -20.99 20.89 5.44
N ARG A 409 -22.21 21.42 5.29
CA ARG A 409 -23.27 21.33 6.30
C ARG A 409 -24.11 20.09 6.07
N LEU A 410 -24.45 19.39 7.16
CA LEU A 410 -25.16 18.12 7.11
C LEU A 410 -26.68 18.31 7.21
N ASP A 411 -27.42 17.62 6.35
CA ASP A 411 -28.88 17.57 6.37
C ASP A 411 -29.36 16.34 7.17
N VAL A 412 -29.70 16.58 8.44
CA VAL A 412 -30.19 15.54 9.36
C VAL A 412 -31.56 15.02 8.94
N GLU A 413 -32.43 15.89 8.45
CA GLU A 413 -33.82 15.54 8.19
C GLU A 413 -33.93 14.67 6.93
N ALA A 414 -33.14 14.99 5.89
CA ALA A 414 -33.03 14.16 4.70
C ALA A 414 -32.53 12.74 5.04
N ALA A 415 -31.48 12.62 5.86
CA ALA A 415 -30.98 11.32 6.33
C ALA A 415 -32.03 10.56 7.16
N ARG A 416 -32.70 11.26 8.08
CA ARG A 416 -33.73 10.68 8.96
C ARG A 416 -34.91 10.14 8.16
N GLN A 417 -35.38 10.88 7.16
CA GLN A 417 -36.48 10.46 6.30
C GLN A 417 -36.09 9.21 5.49
N ALA A 418 -34.93 9.22 4.83
CA ALA A 418 -34.48 8.09 4.02
C ALA A 418 -34.27 6.81 4.86
N ILE A 419 -33.74 6.93 6.08
CA ILE A 419 -33.61 5.79 7.00
C ILE A 419 -34.98 5.32 7.49
N ALA A 420 -35.96 6.20 7.68
CA ALA A 420 -37.32 5.79 8.03
C ALA A 420 -37.96 4.94 6.92
N GLU A 421 -37.82 5.36 5.66
CA GLU A 421 -38.32 4.62 4.49
C GLU A 421 -37.65 3.25 4.34
N LEU A 422 -36.35 3.14 4.66
CA LEU A 422 -35.65 1.85 4.71
C LEU A 422 -36.12 1.00 5.90
N GLY A 423 -36.32 1.63 7.07
CA GLY A 423 -36.82 1.00 8.29
C GLY A 423 -38.20 0.36 8.10
N GLU A 424 -39.12 1.04 7.40
CA GLU A 424 -40.44 0.52 7.07
C GLU A 424 -40.37 -0.78 6.24
N GLN A 425 -39.42 -0.88 5.31
CA GLN A 425 -39.23 -2.07 4.47
C GLN A 425 -38.74 -3.29 5.27
N VAL A 426 -37.99 -3.06 6.36
CA VAL A 426 -37.44 -4.13 7.22
C VAL A 426 -38.22 -4.32 8.52
N GLY A 427 -39.26 -3.53 8.76
CA GLY A 427 -40.08 -3.59 9.97
C GLY A 427 -39.40 -3.03 11.23
N LEU A 428 -38.51 -2.05 11.08
CA LEU A 428 -37.81 -1.38 12.18
C LEU A 428 -38.17 0.11 12.24
N ASP A 429 -38.18 0.69 13.43
CA ASP A 429 -38.22 2.15 13.56
C ASP A 429 -36.90 2.79 13.09
N THR A 430 -36.93 4.10 12.82
CA THR A 430 -35.80 4.84 12.24
C THR A 430 -34.50 4.69 13.05
N LEU A 431 -34.57 4.76 14.39
CA LEU A 431 -33.37 4.71 15.22
C LEU A 431 -32.81 3.28 15.29
N ARG A 432 -33.67 2.27 15.40
CA ARG A 432 -33.24 0.87 15.32
C ARG A 432 -32.67 0.49 13.96
N CYS A 433 -33.24 1.03 12.87
CA CYS A 433 -32.70 0.83 11.53
C CYS A 433 -31.31 1.45 11.41
N ALA A 434 -31.13 2.70 11.84
CA ALA A 434 -29.82 3.37 11.88
C ALA A 434 -28.79 2.57 12.70
N ALA A 435 -29.18 2.12 13.90
CA ALA A 435 -28.33 1.30 14.76
C ALA A 435 -27.94 -0.03 14.11
N GLY A 436 -28.89 -0.69 13.43
CA GLY A 436 -28.62 -1.92 12.69
C GLY A 436 -27.63 -1.71 11.55
N ILE A 437 -27.69 -0.59 10.84
CA ILE A 437 -26.71 -0.22 9.79
C ILE A 437 -25.30 -0.13 10.38
N VAL A 438 -25.15 0.59 11.51
CA VAL A 438 -23.86 0.73 12.21
C VAL A 438 -23.37 -0.63 12.74
N GLU A 439 -24.25 -1.42 13.36
CA GLU A 439 -23.85 -2.75 13.85
C GLU A 439 -23.38 -3.67 12.71
N ILE A 440 -24.05 -3.68 11.56
CA ILE A 440 -23.65 -4.52 10.42
C ILE A 440 -22.27 -4.12 9.89
N VAL A 441 -22.00 -2.82 9.73
CA VAL A 441 -20.69 -2.36 9.23
C VAL A 441 -19.58 -2.63 10.26
N ASP A 442 -19.85 -2.45 11.55
CA ASP A 442 -18.88 -2.71 12.61
C ASP A 442 -18.51 -4.17 12.74
N ARG A 443 -19.48 -5.09 12.62
CA ARG A 443 -19.19 -6.54 12.63
C ARG A 443 -18.32 -6.94 11.45
N ARG A 444 -18.55 -6.34 10.28
CA ARG A 444 -17.71 -6.56 9.10
C ARG A 444 -16.27 -6.07 9.31
N MET A 445 -16.10 -4.94 9.99
CA MET A 445 -14.78 -4.42 10.38
C MET A 445 -14.11 -5.29 11.45
N GLU A 446 -14.87 -5.77 12.43
CA GLU A 446 -14.41 -6.72 13.45
C GLU A 446 -13.93 -8.03 12.83
N ASP A 447 -14.67 -8.59 11.86
CA ASP A 447 -14.27 -9.80 11.13
C ASP A 447 -12.94 -9.60 10.39
N LEU A 448 -12.72 -8.43 9.79
CA LEU A 448 -11.42 -8.11 9.17
C LEU A 448 -10.29 -8.08 10.21
N LEU A 449 -10.52 -7.42 11.35
CA LEU A 449 -9.54 -7.37 12.45
C LEU A 449 -9.21 -8.78 12.98
N ARG A 450 -10.22 -9.67 13.10
CA ARG A 450 -10.02 -11.08 13.49
C ARG A 450 -9.20 -11.86 12.47
N ARG A 451 -9.31 -11.57 11.17
CA ARG A 451 -8.47 -12.16 10.12
C ARG A 451 -7.00 -11.75 10.27
N VAL A 452 -6.73 -10.46 10.50
CA VAL A 452 -5.36 -9.93 10.65
C VAL A 452 -4.70 -10.37 11.96
N THR A 453 -5.49 -10.76 12.96
CA THR A 453 -5.01 -11.18 14.29
C THR A 453 -5.13 -12.68 14.52
N ILE A 454 -6.33 -13.17 14.85
CA ILE A 454 -6.60 -14.53 15.29
C ILE A 454 -6.24 -15.56 14.20
N GLN A 455 -6.67 -15.32 12.96
CA GLN A 455 -6.35 -16.24 11.85
C GLN A 455 -4.86 -16.22 11.47
N ALA A 456 -4.15 -15.16 11.85
CA ALA A 456 -2.70 -15.07 11.74
C ALA A 456 -1.96 -15.65 12.97
N GLY A 457 -2.66 -16.30 13.91
CA GLY A 457 -2.08 -16.92 15.10
C GLY A 457 -1.74 -15.95 16.24
N ARG A 458 -2.33 -14.74 16.23
CA ARG A 458 -2.01 -13.66 17.18
C ARG A 458 -3.14 -13.43 18.18
N ASP A 459 -2.78 -13.22 19.43
CA ASP A 459 -3.73 -12.86 20.48
C ASP A 459 -3.95 -11.33 20.49
N PRO A 460 -5.11 -10.83 20.04
CA PRO A 460 -5.38 -9.39 19.98
C PRO A 460 -5.34 -8.69 21.35
N ARG A 461 -5.49 -9.42 22.45
CA ARG A 461 -5.44 -8.85 23.82
C ARG A 461 -4.05 -8.32 24.18
N ARG A 462 -3.02 -8.72 23.45
CA ARG A 462 -1.66 -8.20 23.59
C ARG A 462 -1.46 -6.87 22.86
N PHE A 463 -2.31 -6.56 21.89
CA PHE A 463 -2.13 -5.42 21.00
C PHE A 463 -2.89 -4.19 21.50
N SER A 464 -2.31 -3.02 21.23
CA SER A 464 -3.06 -1.77 21.19
C SER A 464 -3.67 -1.56 19.80
N LEU A 465 -4.77 -0.82 19.73
CA LEU A 465 -5.43 -0.48 18.47
C LEU A 465 -5.25 1.00 18.15
N TRP A 466 -4.47 1.30 17.13
CA TRP A 466 -4.30 2.63 16.59
C TRP A 466 -5.33 2.87 15.50
N ALA A 467 -6.33 3.70 15.79
CA ALA A 467 -7.42 4.00 14.87
C ALA A 467 -7.28 5.43 14.33
N TYR A 468 -7.20 5.58 13.01
CA TYR A 468 -7.15 6.86 12.30
C TYR A 468 -8.07 6.81 11.07
N GLY A 469 -8.17 7.92 10.36
CA GLY A 469 -9.16 8.10 9.29
C GLY A 469 -10.38 8.86 9.78
N GLY A 470 -11.12 9.46 8.85
CA GLY A 470 -12.21 10.39 9.17
C GLY A 470 -13.38 9.75 9.93
N ALA A 471 -13.62 8.45 9.76
CA ALA A 471 -14.74 7.75 10.38
C ALA A 471 -14.33 6.87 11.58
N SER A 472 -13.04 6.55 11.73
CA SER A 472 -12.60 5.56 12.74
C SER A 472 -12.98 5.92 14.17
N ALA A 473 -12.86 7.19 14.56
CA ALA A 473 -13.17 7.61 15.93
C ALA A 473 -14.65 7.42 16.30
N ALA A 474 -15.56 7.40 15.31
CA ALA A 474 -16.98 7.15 15.51
C ALA A 474 -17.27 5.66 15.81
N HIS A 475 -16.50 4.75 15.20
CA HIS A 475 -16.77 3.31 15.19
C HIS A 475 -15.84 2.49 16.11
N VAL A 476 -14.66 3.01 16.44
CA VAL A 476 -13.60 2.27 17.15
C VAL A 476 -14.02 1.67 18.47
N GLY A 477 -14.92 2.32 19.21
CA GLY A 477 -15.42 1.79 20.47
C GLY A 477 -16.09 0.42 20.32
N LEU A 478 -16.80 0.19 19.22
CA LEU A 478 -17.58 -1.02 18.98
C LEU A 478 -16.70 -2.18 18.52
N PHE A 479 -15.87 -1.98 17.49
CA PHE A 479 -14.97 -3.03 17.01
C PHE A 479 -13.79 -3.32 17.96
N ALA A 480 -13.29 -2.32 18.70
CA ALA A 480 -12.26 -2.54 19.72
C ALA A 480 -12.77 -3.42 20.88
N ARG A 481 -14.03 -3.21 21.29
CA ARG A 481 -14.68 -4.00 22.36
C ARG A 481 -14.86 -5.45 21.94
N GLY A 482 -15.28 -5.71 20.71
CA GLY A 482 -15.41 -7.07 20.17
C GLY A 482 -14.08 -7.82 20.11
N LEU A 483 -13.00 -7.10 19.81
CA LEU A 483 -11.65 -7.66 19.67
C LEU A 483 -10.93 -7.86 21.03
N GLY A 484 -11.25 -7.05 22.05
CA GLY A 484 -10.67 -7.16 23.39
C GLY A 484 -9.24 -6.63 23.51
N VAL A 485 -8.91 -5.59 22.74
CA VAL A 485 -7.56 -4.97 22.72
C VAL A 485 -7.20 -4.31 24.05
N LYS A 486 -5.90 -4.16 24.31
CA LYS A 486 -5.36 -3.60 25.55
C LYS A 486 -5.78 -2.14 25.78
N ARG A 487 -5.75 -1.34 24.70
CA ARG A 487 -6.15 0.08 24.68
C ARG A 487 -6.38 0.54 23.24
N VAL A 488 -7.12 1.64 23.11
CA VAL A 488 -7.32 2.34 21.84
C VAL A 488 -6.49 3.61 21.83
N LEU A 489 -5.79 3.86 20.72
CA LEU A 489 -4.99 5.05 20.45
C LEU A 489 -5.64 5.78 19.26
N ILE A 490 -5.92 7.06 19.42
CA ILE A 490 -6.47 7.93 18.37
C ILE A 490 -5.58 9.17 18.31
N PRO A 491 -5.00 9.52 17.14
CA PRO A 491 -4.30 10.78 16.98
C PRO A 491 -5.21 11.96 17.33
N LEU A 492 -4.69 12.98 18.02
CA LEU A 492 -5.50 14.09 18.48
C LEU A 492 -5.88 15.05 17.33
N GLY A 493 -7.09 15.62 17.44
CA GLY A 493 -7.57 16.68 16.55
C GLY A 493 -7.71 16.23 15.10
N GLU A 494 -7.36 17.12 14.17
CA GLU A 494 -7.47 16.87 12.73
C GLU A 494 -6.46 15.84 12.22
N THR A 495 -5.37 15.60 12.98
CA THR A 495 -4.31 14.65 12.65
C THR A 495 -4.83 13.24 12.39
N ALA A 496 -5.88 12.80 13.09
CA ALA A 496 -6.48 11.48 12.85
C ALA A 496 -7.00 11.36 11.41
N SER A 497 -7.57 12.43 10.86
CA SER A 497 -8.18 12.45 9.53
C SER A 497 -7.18 12.62 8.38
N VAL A 498 -5.92 12.94 8.68
CA VAL A 498 -4.82 13.13 7.71
C VAL A 498 -3.59 12.27 8.06
N TRP A 499 -3.78 11.23 8.88
CA TRP A 499 -2.67 10.46 9.43
C TRP A 499 -1.83 9.76 8.36
N SER A 500 -2.43 9.34 7.24
CA SER A 500 -1.70 8.78 6.10
C SER A 500 -0.68 9.76 5.51
N ALA A 501 -1.05 11.04 5.38
CA ALA A 501 -0.15 12.11 4.95
C ALA A 501 0.95 12.38 5.99
N CYS A 502 0.59 12.43 7.28
CA CYS A 502 1.56 12.53 8.37
C CYS A 502 2.56 11.36 8.35
N GLY A 503 2.05 10.14 8.17
CA GLY A 503 2.85 8.94 8.06
C GLY A 503 3.83 9.01 6.91
N CYS A 504 3.41 9.47 5.72
CA CYS A 504 4.30 9.70 4.58
C CYS A 504 5.45 10.66 4.91
N ALA A 505 5.19 11.75 5.64
CA ALA A 505 6.24 12.69 6.07
C ALA A 505 7.27 12.05 7.03
N LEU A 506 6.82 11.05 7.82
CA LEU A 506 7.62 10.35 8.82
C LEU A 506 8.43 9.17 8.26
N LEU A 507 8.15 8.72 7.04
CA LEU A 507 8.84 7.57 6.48
C LEU A 507 10.31 7.87 6.15
N ASP A 508 11.13 6.83 6.26
CA ASP A 508 12.53 6.87 5.84
C ASP A 508 12.61 6.58 4.33
N GLN A 509 13.60 7.15 3.67
CA GLN A 509 13.98 6.70 2.35
C GLN A 509 14.56 5.29 2.44
N GLN A 510 14.08 4.39 1.60
CA GLN A 510 14.63 3.05 1.52
C GLN A 510 14.63 2.52 0.09
N ARG A 511 15.58 1.65 -0.22
CA ARG A 511 15.55 0.89 -1.47
C ARG A 511 15.95 -0.54 -1.21
N ARG A 512 15.20 -1.44 -1.82
CA ARG A 512 15.41 -2.88 -1.75
C ARG A 512 16.11 -3.37 -3.00
N TYR A 513 17.12 -4.21 -2.80
CA TYR A 513 17.73 -5.04 -3.83
C TYR A 513 17.54 -6.49 -3.44
N GLU A 514 17.15 -7.32 -4.41
CA GLU A 514 16.97 -8.75 -4.18
C GLU A 514 17.44 -9.57 -5.37
N THR A 515 17.90 -10.78 -5.08
CA THR A 515 18.22 -11.79 -6.08
C THR A 515 17.66 -13.13 -5.66
N SER A 516 17.17 -13.90 -6.62
CA SER A 516 16.86 -15.32 -6.39
C SER A 516 18.16 -16.11 -6.27
N THR A 517 18.16 -17.13 -5.42
CA THR A 517 19.27 -18.07 -5.25
C THR A 517 18.71 -19.45 -4.90
N PHE A 518 19.49 -20.53 -5.03
CA PHE A 518 19.02 -21.87 -4.67
C PHE A 518 20.14 -22.64 -3.99
N LEU A 519 20.49 -22.21 -2.78
CA LEU A 519 21.55 -22.83 -1.98
C LEU A 519 20.93 -23.77 -0.95
N LYS A 520 21.23 -25.06 -1.03
CA LYS A 520 20.80 -26.07 -0.06
C LYS A 520 21.90 -26.30 0.98
N THR A 521 21.54 -26.63 2.23
CA THR A 521 22.50 -27.04 3.26
C THR A 521 23.24 -28.33 2.89
N PRO A 522 24.57 -28.42 3.08
CA PRO A 522 25.46 -27.34 3.51
C PRO A 522 25.62 -26.28 2.40
N PHE A 523 25.45 -25.01 2.76
CA PHE A 523 25.43 -23.91 1.78
C PHE A 523 26.81 -23.73 1.12
N ASP A 524 26.81 -23.39 -0.18
CA ASP A 524 28.00 -22.82 -0.83
C ASP A 524 28.19 -21.38 -0.36
N LEU A 525 29.09 -21.21 0.62
CA LEU A 525 29.34 -19.92 1.27
C LEU A 525 30.07 -18.93 0.36
N ASP A 526 30.83 -19.40 -0.62
CA ASP A 526 31.54 -18.50 -1.55
C ASP A 526 30.56 -17.87 -2.53
N THR A 527 29.64 -18.67 -3.08
CA THR A 527 28.52 -18.16 -3.89
C THR A 527 27.64 -17.20 -3.09
N LEU A 528 27.28 -17.55 -1.84
CA LEU A 528 26.49 -16.68 -0.97
C LEU A 528 27.19 -15.34 -0.72
N ARG A 529 28.50 -15.36 -0.41
CA ARG A 529 29.30 -14.16 -0.18
C ARG A 529 29.37 -13.26 -1.41
N ALA A 530 29.56 -13.84 -2.59
CA ALA A 530 29.61 -13.10 -3.85
C ALA A 530 28.27 -12.40 -4.15
N GLN A 531 27.15 -13.12 -4.03
CA GLN A 531 25.81 -12.59 -4.26
C GLN A 531 25.45 -11.49 -3.26
N LEU A 532 25.68 -11.71 -1.96
CA LEU A 532 25.41 -10.69 -0.94
C LEU A 532 26.27 -9.44 -1.14
N ALA A 533 27.56 -9.60 -1.44
CA ALA A 533 28.45 -8.47 -1.71
C ALA A 533 28.00 -7.65 -2.94
N GLN A 534 27.40 -8.29 -3.96
CA GLN A 534 26.83 -7.58 -5.11
C GLN A 534 25.63 -6.72 -4.70
N LEU A 535 24.68 -7.28 -3.95
CA LEU A 535 23.53 -6.53 -3.47
C LEU A 535 23.94 -5.37 -2.55
N GLU A 536 24.93 -5.58 -1.67
CA GLU A 536 25.45 -4.51 -0.83
C GLU A 536 26.15 -3.40 -1.62
N ARG A 537 26.83 -3.72 -2.72
CA ARG A 537 27.40 -2.69 -3.61
C ARG A 537 26.29 -1.83 -4.22
N GLN A 538 25.26 -2.44 -4.79
CA GLN A 538 24.11 -1.72 -5.34
C GLN A 538 23.42 -0.83 -4.30
N ALA A 539 23.30 -1.34 -3.07
CA ALA A 539 22.74 -0.60 -1.94
C ALA A 539 23.59 0.63 -1.55
N ARG A 540 24.92 0.48 -1.51
CA ARG A 540 25.86 1.59 -1.22
C ARG A 540 25.93 2.59 -2.38
N ASP A 541 25.92 2.13 -3.63
CA ASP A 541 25.92 3.00 -4.81
C ASP A 541 24.67 3.90 -4.81
N TYR A 542 23.52 3.34 -4.43
CA TYR A 542 22.30 4.12 -4.25
C TYR A 542 22.37 5.12 -3.10
N ALA A 543 22.94 4.75 -1.96
CA ALA A 543 23.19 5.71 -0.87
C ALA A 543 24.09 6.87 -1.34
N GLY A 544 25.13 6.57 -2.12
CA GLY A 544 26.00 7.57 -2.73
C GLY A 544 25.28 8.49 -3.72
N LEU A 545 24.34 7.97 -4.52
CA LEU A 545 23.49 8.79 -5.40
C LEU A 545 22.61 9.78 -4.63
N LEU A 546 22.17 9.40 -3.42
CA LEU A 546 21.43 10.27 -2.51
C LEU A 546 22.33 11.24 -1.74
N GLY A 547 23.65 11.11 -1.87
CA GLY A 547 24.62 11.91 -1.11
C GLY A 547 24.71 11.55 0.36
N LEU A 548 24.28 10.35 0.76
CA LEU A 548 24.35 9.86 2.13
C LEU A 548 25.77 9.37 2.44
N GLU A 549 26.34 9.84 3.55
CA GLU A 549 27.64 9.41 4.06
C GLU A 549 27.52 8.12 4.90
N ASP A 550 28.66 7.45 5.15
CA ASP A 550 28.71 6.29 6.04
C ASP A 550 28.22 6.68 7.45
N GLY A 551 27.14 6.03 7.91
CA GLY A 551 26.47 6.34 9.18
C GLY A 551 25.12 7.05 9.01
N GLU A 552 24.84 7.62 7.84
CA GLU A 552 23.55 8.23 7.48
C GLU A 552 22.57 7.22 6.84
N PHE A 553 23.02 5.97 6.69
CA PHE A 553 22.19 4.85 6.25
C PHE A 553 22.56 3.55 6.98
N VAL A 554 21.61 2.61 6.99
CA VAL A 554 21.81 1.24 7.45
C VAL A 554 21.52 0.25 6.33
N LEU A 555 22.23 -0.88 6.37
CA LEU A 555 22.01 -2.02 5.48
C LEU A 555 21.36 -3.14 6.28
N GLU A 556 20.09 -3.41 6.00
CA GLU A 556 19.35 -4.53 6.56
C GLU A 556 19.45 -5.72 5.60
N ARG A 557 19.77 -6.90 6.13
CA ARG A 557 20.03 -8.10 5.33
C ARG A 557 19.05 -9.19 5.72
N SER A 558 18.36 -9.76 4.75
CA SER A 558 17.48 -10.91 4.97
C SER A 558 17.57 -11.92 3.84
N GLY A 559 17.20 -13.16 4.15
CA GLY A 559 17.08 -14.24 3.18
C GLY A 559 15.72 -14.92 3.29
N ASP A 560 15.18 -15.39 2.18
CA ASP A 560 13.98 -16.22 2.19
C ASP A 560 14.44 -17.69 2.27
N LEU A 561 14.06 -18.40 3.35
CA LEU A 561 14.45 -19.79 3.60
C LEU A 561 13.25 -20.71 3.72
N LYS A 562 13.46 -21.98 3.40
CA LYS A 562 12.46 -23.05 3.57
C LYS A 562 13.14 -24.37 3.90
N TYR A 563 12.41 -25.29 4.53
CA TYR A 563 12.86 -26.68 4.56
C TYR A 563 12.89 -27.23 3.13
N ALA A 564 13.87 -28.07 2.77
CA ALA A 564 14.17 -28.38 1.36
C ALA A 564 13.01 -29.03 0.57
N LEU A 565 12.08 -29.69 1.27
CA LEU A 565 10.90 -30.33 0.65
C LEU A 565 9.64 -29.46 0.69
N GLN A 566 9.74 -28.22 1.19
CA GLN A 566 8.63 -27.29 1.25
C GLN A 566 8.59 -26.36 0.04
N VAL A 567 7.44 -25.70 -0.12
CA VAL A 567 7.22 -24.70 -1.16
C VAL A 567 7.22 -23.30 -0.58
N PHE A 568 6.68 -23.10 0.62
CA PHE A 568 6.57 -21.79 1.26
C PHE A 568 7.84 -21.38 1.98
N GLU A 569 8.12 -20.08 1.94
CA GLU A 569 9.34 -19.46 2.45
C GLU A 569 9.05 -18.63 3.69
N VAL A 570 10.04 -18.56 4.58
CA VAL A 570 10.08 -17.67 5.74
C VAL A 570 11.24 -16.72 5.54
N GLU A 571 10.96 -15.42 5.62
CA GLU A 571 11.99 -14.40 5.62
C GLU A 571 12.71 -14.41 6.97
N THR A 572 14.03 -14.53 6.92
CA THR A 572 14.90 -14.61 8.09
C THR A 572 15.99 -13.54 7.99
N PRO A 573 16.21 -12.74 9.05
CA PRO A 573 17.35 -11.83 9.11
C PRO A 573 18.67 -12.59 8.96
N LEU A 574 19.60 -12.06 8.16
CA LEU A 574 20.93 -12.63 8.05
C LEU A 574 21.76 -12.27 9.29
N PRO A 575 22.49 -13.22 9.91
CA PRO A 575 23.37 -12.91 11.03
C PRO A 575 24.48 -11.92 10.65
N ASP A 576 24.96 -11.15 11.62
CA ASP A 576 26.17 -10.36 11.45
C ASP A 576 27.44 -11.23 11.52
N GLY A 577 28.55 -10.66 11.04
CA GLY A 577 29.89 -11.26 11.11
C GLY A 577 30.34 -11.95 9.81
N PRO A 578 31.50 -12.64 9.83
CA PRO A 578 32.03 -13.33 8.66
C PRO A 578 31.14 -14.49 8.23
N ILE A 579 30.97 -14.66 6.92
CA ILE A 579 30.19 -15.76 6.32
C ILE A 579 31.05 -17.02 6.32
N ASP A 580 30.96 -17.77 7.42
CA ASP A 580 31.62 -19.05 7.69
C ASP A 580 30.61 -20.14 8.14
N GLY A 581 31.10 -21.30 8.56
CA GLY A 581 30.24 -22.40 9.02
C GLY A 581 29.39 -22.03 10.25
N ALA A 582 29.96 -21.28 11.20
CA ALA A 582 29.24 -20.84 12.40
C ALA A 582 28.15 -19.82 12.06
N TRP A 583 28.39 -18.96 11.06
CA TRP A 583 27.37 -18.06 10.52
C TRP A 583 26.20 -18.82 9.90
N ALA A 584 26.48 -19.88 9.13
CA ALA A 584 25.43 -20.71 8.53
C ALA A 584 24.57 -21.41 9.59
N GLU A 585 25.18 -21.91 10.67
CA GLU A 585 24.46 -22.48 11.82
C GLU A 585 23.55 -21.43 12.49
N ARG A 586 24.03 -20.20 12.69
CA ARG A 586 23.21 -19.11 13.25
C ARG A 586 22.03 -18.76 12.34
N LEU A 587 22.22 -18.74 11.02
CA LEU A 587 21.15 -18.49 10.06
C LEU A 587 20.08 -19.58 10.12
N ILE A 588 20.49 -20.86 10.17
CA ILE A 588 19.56 -21.99 10.28
C ILE A 588 18.78 -21.90 11.59
N ALA A 589 19.44 -21.64 12.71
CA ALA A 589 18.78 -21.50 14.02
C ALA A 589 17.78 -20.33 14.03
N ALA A 590 18.13 -19.18 13.42
CA ALA A 590 17.23 -18.04 13.28
C ALA A 590 16.00 -18.38 12.43
N PHE A 591 16.20 -19.14 11.34
CA PHE A 591 15.10 -19.63 10.51
C PHE A 591 14.19 -20.60 11.28
N GLU A 592 14.75 -21.56 12.00
CA GLU A 592 13.96 -22.54 12.77
C GLU A 592 13.12 -21.87 13.87
N HIS A 593 13.68 -20.86 14.55
CA HIS A 593 12.94 -20.06 15.52
C HIS A 593 11.80 -19.28 14.87
N GLY A 594 12.09 -18.49 13.83
CA GLY A 594 11.06 -17.72 13.12
C GLY A 594 9.98 -18.60 12.48
N TYR A 595 10.33 -19.82 12.05
CA TYR A 595 9.38 -20.80 11.57
C TYR A 595 8.46 -21.29 12.70
N ALA A 596 9.02 -21.65 13.86
CA ALA A 596 8.26 -22.11 15.02
C ALA A 596 7.34 -21.02 15.58
N ASP A 597 7.77 -19.76 15.58
CA ASP A 597 6.94 -18.63 16.02
C ASP A 597 5.74 -18.42 15.09
N ARG A 598 5.93 -18.64 13.78
CA ARG A 598 4.90 -18.43 12.78
C ARG A 598 3.90 -19.57 12.68
N PHE A 599 4.37 -20.82 12.75
CA PHE A 599 3.55 -22.00 12.47
C PHE A 599 3.28 -22.87 13.70
N GLY A 600 3.92 -22.57 14.82
CA GLY A 600 3.83 -23.32 16.07
C GLY A 600 5.06 -24.21 16.30
N PRO A 601 5.46 -24.40 17.57
CA PRO A 601 6.57 -25.30 17.92
C PRO A 601 6.35 -26.73 17.40
N GLY A 602 7.41 -27.36 16.88
CA GLY A 602 7.39 -28.74 16.41
C GLY A 602 6.82 -28.96 15.00
N THR A 603 6.42 -27.90 14.29
CA THR A 603 5.89 -27.99 12.92
C THR A 603 6.98 -27.96 11.83
N GLY A 604 8.24 -27.72 12.20
CA GLY A 604 9.38 -27.69 11.30
C GLY A 604 9.91 -29.08 10.92
N TYR A 605 10.60 -29.18 9.78
CA TYR A 605 11.18 -30.44 9.31
C TYR A 605 12.70 -30.34 9.08
N ALA A 606 13.45 -30.09 10.16
CA ALA A 606 14.90 -29.91 10.15
C ALA A 606 15.68 -31.03 9.42
N ALA A 607 15.20 -32.27 9.50
CA ALA A 607 15.83 -33.42 8.84
C ALA A 607 15.87 -33.32 7.30
N ALA A 608 15.00 -32.52 6.67
CA ALA A 608 15.06 -32.27 5.23
C ALA A 608 16.24 -31.36 4.81
N GLY A 609 16.87 -30.69 5.78
CA GLY A 609 17.78 -29.58 5.53
C GLY A 609 17.03 -28.31 5.11
N VAL A 610 17.79 -27.24 4.95
CA VAL A 610 17.26 -25.90 4.63
C VAL A 610 17.73 -25.48 3.24
N THR A 611 16.88 -24.73 2.53
CA THR A 611 17.20 -24.11 1.25
C THR A 611 16.98 -22.61 1.35
N LEU A 612 18.00 -21.83 1.00
CA LEU A 612 17.93 -20.39 0.80
C LEU A 612 17.50 -20.12 -0.64
N THR A 613 16.38 -19.43 -0.82
CA THR A 613 15.74 -19.20 -2.13
C THR A 613 15.86 -17.76 -2.64
N ALA A 614 16.12 -16.80 -1.75
CA ALA A 614 16.40 -15.42 -2.13
C ALA A 614 17.30 -14.75 -1.11
N LEU A 615 18.09 -13.78 -1.58
CA LEU A 615 18.88 -12.85 -0.76
C LEU A 615 18.36 -11.43 -0.97
N ARG A 616 18.41 -10.64 0.10
CA ARG A 616 17.88 -9.29 0.11
C ARG A 616 18.75 -8.36 0.93
N VAL A 617 18.98 -7.17 0.36
CA VAL A 617 19.61 -6.05 1.06
C VAL A 617 18.68 -4.85 0.91
N VAL A 618 18.32 -4.25 2.03
CA VAL A 618 17.58 -2.99 2.09
C VAL A 618 18.53 -1.92 2.61
N VAL A 619 18.71 -0.86 1.83
CA VAL A 619 19.35 0.37 2.31
C VAL A 619 18.28 1.31 2.81
N ARG A 620 18.45 1.84 4.02
CA ARG A 620 17.51 2.76 4.66
C ARG A 620 18.24 3.96 5.27
N SER A 621 17.76 5.17 5.02
CA SER A 621 18.31 6.40 5.61
C SER A 621 18.04 6.45 7.12
N THR A 622 18.95 7.01 7.91
CA THR A 622 18.84 7.10 9.39
C THR A 622 18.57 8.50 9.93
N GLY A 623 18.50 9.55 9.08
CA GLY A 623 18.65 10.94 9.54
C GLY A 623 17.51 11.95 9.27
N GLU A 624 16.38 11.57 8.68
CA GLU A 624 15.47 12.56 8.06
C GLU A 624 14.07 12.69 8.69
N THR A 625 13.86 12.28 9.95
CA THR A 625 12.50 12.23 10.50
C THR A 625 12.38 13.03 11.79
N PRO A 626 11.48 14.03 11.87
CA PRO A 626 11.28 14.79 13.09
C PRO A 626 10.63 13.91 14.16
N ALA A 627 11.08 14.05 15.41
CA ALA A 627 10.38 13.45 16.53
C ALA A 627 9.06 14.19 16.75
N LEU A 628 7.94 13.48 16.67
CA LEU A 628 6.64 14.09 16.96
C LEU A 628 6.58 14.61 18.39
N ARG A 629 6.07 15.83 18.56
CA ARG A 629 5.89 16.40 19.90
C ARG A 629 4.84 15.59 20.64
N ARG A 630 5.22 14.99 21.77
CA ARG A 630 4.23 14.45 22.72
C ARG A 630 3.48 15.65 23.34
N PRO A 631 2.14 15.74 23.20
CA PRO A 631 1.39 16.75 23.92
C PRO A 631 1.63 16.53 25.42
N PRO A 632 1.84 17.60 26.22
CA PRO A 632 2.04 17.44 27.65
C PRO A 632 0.82 16.73 28.24
N ASN A 633 1.07 15.66 29.02
CA ASN A 633 0.05 15.13 29.93
C ASN A 633 -0.32 16.30 30.84
N ALA A 634 -1.48 16.91 30.62
CA ALA A 634 -2.01 17.91 31.53
C ALA A 634 -2.93 17.19 32.52
N PRO A 635 -2.43 16.72 33.69
CA PRO A 635 -3.33 16.32 34.76
C PRO A 635 -4.09 17.58 35.19
N GLY A 636 -5.36 17.66 34.80
CA GLY A 636 -6.25 18.75 35.23
C GLY A 636 -6.24 20.00 34.35
N ALA A 637 -5.98 19.90 33.04
CA ALA A 637 -6.52 20.93 32.15
C ALA A 637 -8.04 20.95 32.36
N SER A 638 -8.56 22.04 32.92
CA SER A 638 -9.99 22.30 33.03
C SER A 638 -10.61 21.95 31.68
N ALA A 639 -11.39 20.86 31.65
CA ALA A 639 -12.19 20.54 30.48
C ALA A 639 -12.89 21.84 30.10
N ALA A 640 -12.80 22.23 28.82
CA ALA A 640 -13.68 23.27 28.31
C ALA A 640 -15.09 22.96 28.81
N PRO A 641 -15.88 23.95 29.25
CA PRO A 641 -17.19 23.69 29.85
C PRO A 641 -17.93 22.68 28.97
N PRO A 642 -18.47 21.60 29.57
CA PRO A 642 -19.11 20.55 28.79
C PRO A 642 -20.13 21.22 27.88
N ARG A 643 -19.94 21.03 26.58
CA ARG A 643 -20.89 21.53 25.58
C ARG A 643 -22.25 20.89 25.86
N PRO A 644 -23.36 21.54 25.44
CA PRO A 644 -24.66 20.90 25.53
C PRO A 644 -24.57 19.50 24.90
N PRO A 645 -25.01 18.45 25.62
CA PRO A 645 -24.90 17.10 25.12
C PRO A 645 -25.75 16.94 23.86
N ASN A 646 -25.18 16.33 22.82
CA ASN A 646 -25.99 15.77 21.75
C ASN A 646 -26.90 14.69 22.34
N ARG A 647 -28.13 14.55 21.83
CA ARG A 647 -28.95 13.38 22.14
C ARG A 647 -28.34 12.19 21.40
N LEU A 648 -27.69 11.30 22.15
CA LEU A 648 -27.17 10.04 21.67
C LEU A 648 -28.21 8.95 21.93
N TRP A 649 -28.43 8.07 20.96
CA TRP A 649 -29.24 6.86 21.15
C TRP A 649 -28.35 5.70 21.63
N GLU A 650 -28.71 5.03 22.73
CA GLU A 650 -27.92 3.93 23.33
C GLU A 650 -28.69 2.59 23.43
N GLY A 651 -29.81 2.41 22.72
CA GLY A 651 -30.62 1.18 22.76
C GLY A 651 -32.00 1.38 23.37
#